data_AF-A0A4Z2AZG4-F1
#
_entry.id   AF-A0A4Z2AZG4-F1
#
_cell.length_a   1.000
_cell.length_b   1.000
_cell.length_c   1.000
_cell.angle_alpha   90.00
_cell.angle_beta   90.00
_cell.angle_gamma   90.00
#
_symmetry.space_group_name_H-M   'P 1'
#
loop_
_entity.id
_entity.type
_entity.pdbx_description
1 polymer ?
#
loop_
_entity_poly.entity_id
_entity_poly.type
_entity_poly.pdbx_seq_one_letter_code
_entity_poly.pdbx_strand_id
1 'polypeptide(L)'
;MMELPWGIILQIIQRACADPTTVKSCGDWLKGSVLGEQLLGLIEELCRIDGSPPISTYSAGDHRWALISLVLSQNHNHESLIGEVYLEKMLEKLHITLSKTKSLSDEGNLRPLISFICDVTFTFFSTVEDCFSLLSAQDLLFTVFQLTAQDQTRILLTDSLLQKLWAVCKAGVQSLAQDPEHKVQEGSFLHSVAVWVKHQILTTSLDIESFRVLVLAVQTIVETVAASSGPGSLLLAQFLSELMPSQSQWKKIRQDLPLQWMKSPLLSNRYRGVCLQSPVDTWTSRLSARLPAHLCASAMLGKVAQLSASSVPEQKAADCPSRQQNLVITVSELLYTLQWCKEVGYSPALVASYHSLLMDWRLPGGLHNLLPLEDVLETLYLRSVAEGDLWSLTLEDYIHVNKLAETRGGKLRKLYSSTDSLLSGWQSRLNTVQVLCPFMTQDERETLVALATSGIINWRETDYVYECLAVLLCCLTADTPVQNEVLQSVLATMMEWRSSNETCFLFDSDLSEATPRELNLTVEMMRLLSWLVTHRPTDLESSQWDFLLCSMLAWLEVTKENVRSLWNPWVQLFFCANAALVTSLNQFFTTSSHDVLQKLPPELSGEWTDFFTDGIYNVMLPLPISITDAFSEPDDPVFPSAVLQSLGQALAFVPVQKLMHNKLRPRFVAGQKTNLPDGVQTLLNTFCPQLLFKARPLQITTFHLLDRMMPELPAFDQDHKFDDEEDEPCLSPPASLMTILSTCEDLCENILSGVQVGEFAVVQPLSIEYSCLLGYLLAWKLLLTFFKSSPTNLRALYAQHLKRNTSLNKLLLILFKLMPENPVYPGQGTEMKESKTFFTETLSLDVEKSTNVKCELPHLACSVYYSTLQDLPAMVRLWWNSQEKRVSTVVEKFTVKYISPVLSAQEISSVHSSTQMSDSMTVKARSAAREVIATYSVDDIFIELVIQLPQNYPLGSIAVDSGRRVGIALQQWRNWMLQLSTYLTHQNGSIMEGLTLWKNNVDKRFEGVEDCMICFSVIHGSNYSLPKKACRTCKKRFHSACLYKWFTSSNKSTCPLCRETFF
;
A
#
# COMPACT_ATOMS: atom_id res chain seq x y z
N MET A 1 25.40 -0.82 -78.20
CA MET A 1 24.46 0.29 -78.45
C MET A 1 24.88 1.43 -77.53
N MET A 2 25.04 2.67 -78.03
CA MET A 2 25.62 3.79 -77.25
C MET A 2 24.97 3.92 -75.87
N GLU A 3 25.77 3.96 -74.80
CA GLU A 3 25.32 4.26 -73.44
C GLU A 3 24.84 5.72 -73.40
N LEU A 4 23.55 5.93 -73.61
CA LEU A 4 22.91 7.22 -73.45
C LEU A 4 22.98 7.63 -71.97
N PRO A 5 23.35 8.88 -71.65
CA PRO A 5 23.27 9.40 -70.29
C PRO A 5 21.86 9.24 -69.71
N TRP A 6 21.74 8.82 -68.45
CA TRP A 6 20.46 8.60 -67.77
C TRP A 6 19.50 9.80 -67.82
N GLY A 7 20.03 11.03 -67.82
CA GLY A 7 19.22 12.25 -67.99
C GLY A 7 18.54 12.36 -69.37
N ILE A 8 19.14 11.81 -70.43
CA ILE A 8 18.54 11.76 -71.77
C ILE A 8 17.46 10.68 -71.81
N ILE A 9 17.73 9.51 -71.20
CA ILE A 9 16.73 8.43 -71.08
C ILE A 9 15.50 8.93 -70.30
N LEU A 10 15.69 9.65 -69.19
CA LEU A 10 14.62 10.29 -68.43
C LEU A 10 13.78 11.25 -69.29
N GLN A 11 14.41 12.13 -70.08
CA GLN A 11 13.70 13.06 -70.97
C GLN A 11 12.94 12.34 -72.10
N ILE A 12 13.51 11.26 -72.64
CA ILE A 12 12.86 10.42 -73.67
C ILE A 12 11.59 9.80 -73.10
N ILE A 13 11.67 9.19 -71.91
CA ILE A 13 10.51 8.55 -71.27
C ILE A 13 9.48 9.60 -70.87
N GLN A 14 9.87 10.73 -70.26
CA GLN A 14 8.96 11.84 -69.93
C GLN A 14 8.19 12.35 -71.15
N ARG A 15 8.86 12.44 -72.30
CA ARG A 15 8.24 12.90 -73.55
C ARG A 15 7.37 11.83 -74.21
N ALA A 16 7.73 10.55 -74.07
CA ALA A 16 6.90 9.43 -74.50
C ALA A 16 5.61 9.33 -73.69
N CYS A 17 5.67 9.55 -72.36
CA CYS A 17 4.51 9.54 -71.46
C CYS A 17 3.59 10.77 -71.60
N ALA A 18 4.03 11.84 -72.28
CA ALA A 18 3.25 13.08 -72.42
C ALA A 18 2.05 12.95 -73.38
N ASP A 19 2.05 11.93 -74.25
CA ASP A 19 0.93 11.64 -75.16
C ASP A 19 0.62 10.12 -75.21
N PRO A 20 -0.63 9.69 -74.95
CA PRO A 20 -1.00 8.27 -74.94
C PRO A 20 -0.84 7.56 -76.29
N THR A 21 -0.80 8.28 -77.41
CA THR A 21 -0.54 7.67 -78.72
C THR A 21 0.94 7.33 -78.92
N THR A 22 1.85 8.20 -78.45
CA THR A 22 3.29 7.90 -78.43
C THR A 22 3.68 6.77 -77.48
N VAL A 23 3.03 6.63 -76.33
CA VAL A 23 3.26 5.49 -75.42
C VAL A 23 2.97 4.15 -76.10
N LYS A 24 1.85 4.05 -76.83
CA LYS A 24 1.51 2.84 -77.59
C LYS A 24 2.53 2.52 -78.68
N SER A 25 3.06 3.54 -79.37
CA SER A 25 4.10 3.35 -80.39
C SER A 25 5.47 2.97 -79.80
N CYS A 26 5.76 3.36 -78.56
CA CYS A 26 6.99 3.02 -77.85
C CYS A 26 6.86 1.79 -76.94
N GLY A 27 5.68 1.16 -76.88
CA GLY A 27 5.37 0.07 -75.94
C GLY A 27 6.32 -1.13 -76.04
N ASP A 28 6.66 -1.56 -77.26
CA ASP A 28 7.60 -2.68 -77.49
C ASP A 28 9.02 -2.38 -76.99
N TRP A 29 9.43 -1.10 -77.01
CA TRP A 29 10.72 -0.67 -76.49
C TRP A 29 10.69 -0.48 -74.97
N LEU A 30 9.62 0.13 -74.45
CA LEU A 30 9.42 0.36 -73.00
C LEU A 30 9.28 -0.96 -72.22
N LYS A 31 8.57 -1.95 -72.78
CA LYS A 31 8.44 -3.30 -72.22
C LYS A 31 9.53 -4.27 -72.72
N GLY A 32 10.47 -3.79 -73.53
CA GLY A 32 11.53 -4.61 -74.12
C GLY A 32 12.62 -4.99 -73.12
N SER A 33 13.28 -6.14 -73.35
CA SER A 33 14.33 -6.67 -72.48
C SER A 33 15.57 -5.76 -72.37
N VAL A 34 15.87 -4.99 -73.41
CA VAL A 34 17.06 -4.10 -73.44
C VAL A 34 16.94 -2.97 -72.41
N LEU A 35 15.78 -2.29 -72.36
CA LEU A 35 15.55 -1.22 -71.38
C LEU A 35 15.39 -1.80 -69.97
N GLY A 36 14.69 -2.93 -69.83
CA GLY A 36 14.51 -3.64 -68.56
C GLY A 36 15.82 -4.06 -67.90
N GLU A 37 16.75 -4.68 -68.62
CA GLU A 37 18.07 -5.06 -68.09
C GLU A 37 18.94 -3.84 -67.75
N GLN A 38 18.86 -2.75 -68.54
CA GLN A 38 19.58 -1.51 -68.24
C GLN A 38 19.10 -0.86 -66.94
N LEU A 39 17.79 -0.78 -66.72
CA LEU A 39 17.20 -0.22 -65.50
C LEU A 39 17.43 -1.10 -64.28
N LEU A 40 17.45 -2.43 -64.46
CA LEU A 40 17.83 -3.35 -63.40
C LEU A 40 19.30 -3.13 -63.00
N GLY A 41 20.22 -3.05 -63.97
CA GLY A 41 21.63 -2.74 -63.71
C GLY A 41 21.85 -1.40 -62.99
N LEU A 42 21.04 -0.38 -63.32
CA LEU A 42 21.05 0.91 -62.61
C LEU A 42 20.63 0.78 -61.15
N ILE A 43 19.54 0.05 -60.87
CA ILE A 43 19.10 -0.20 -59.48
C ILE A 43 20.17 -0.98 -58.71
N GLU A 44 20.82 -1.96 -59.35
CA GLU A 44 21.89 -2.72 -58.72
C GLU A 44 23.10 -1.86 -58.37
N GLU A 45 23.47 -0.90 -59.23
CA GLU A 45 24.53 0.06 -58.97
C GLU A 45 24.19 0.98 -57.80
N LEU A 46 22.98 1.54 -57.78
CA LEU A 46 22.51 2.45 -56.71
C LEU A 46 22.31 1.74 -55.37
N CYS A 47 22.08 0.42 -55.38
CA CYS A 47 21.85 -0.41 -54.20
C CYS A 47 23.11 -1.12 -53.65
N ARG A 48 24.32 -0.83 -54.15
CA ARG A 48 25.56 -1.45 -53.66
C ARG A 48 25.92 -0.97 -52.25
N ILE A 49 26.17 -1.93 -51.35
CA ILE A 49 26.47 -1.68 -49.93
C ILE A 49 27.98 -1.78 -49.62
N ASP A 50 28.78 -2.49 -50.44
CA ASP A 50 30.19 -2.77 -50.15
C ASP A 50 31.17 -1.66 -50.64
N GLY A 51 31.71 -0.89 -49.69
CA GLY A 51 33.06 -0.29 -49.64
C GLY A 51 33.65 0.44 -50.86
N SER A 52 33.34 1.73 -51.05
CA SER A 52 34.31 2.83 -51.37
C SER A 52 33.65 4.23 -51.43
N PRO A 53 34.31 5.35 -51.00
CA PRO A 53 33.68 6.67 -50.74
C PRO A 53 34.00 7.76 -51.81
N PRO A 54 33.45 9.00 -51.79
CA PRO A 54 32.48 9.64 -50.88
C PRO A 54 31.21 10.21 -51.56
N ILE A 55 30.03 9.96 -50.97
CA ILE A 55 29.04 10.90 -50.36
C ILE A 55 28.70 12.25 -51.07
N SER A 56 29.18 12.54 -52.28
CA SER A 56 28.93 13.82 -52.99
C SER A 56 27.93 13.72 -54.16
N THR A 57 27.42 12.52 -54.47
CA THR A 57 26.56 12.31 -55.66
C THR A 57 25.05 12.30 -55.38
N TYR A 58 24.61 12.33 -54.12
CA TYR A 58 23.19 12.44 -53.79
C TYR A 58 22.77 13.91 -53.64
N SER A 59 22.95 14.71 -54.69
CA SER A 59 22.30 16.03 -54.76
C SER A 59 20.81 15.86 -55.04
N ALA A 60 19.96 16.72 -54.47
CA ALA A 60 18.55 16.82 -54.84
C ALA A 60 18.45 17.16 -56.33
N GLY A 61 18.32 16.13 -57.18
CA GLY A 61 18.43 16.27 -58.64
C GLY A 61 19.08 15.10 -59.38
N ASP A 62 19.48 14.01 -58.70
CA ASP A 62 20.03 12.83 -59.39
C ASP A 62 18.99 12.23 -60.37
N HIS A 63 19.24 12.44 -61.66
CA HIS A 63 18.39 11.95 -62.75
C HIS A 63 18.18 10.44 -62.70
N ARG A 64 19.05 9.68 -62.02
CA ARG A 64 18.96 8.22 -61.86
C ARG A 64 17.80 7.79 -60.95
N TRP A 65 17.66 8.41 -59.77
CA TRP A 65 16.54 8.15 -58.86
C TRP A 65 15.22 8.71 -59.41
N ALA A 66 15.26 9.87 -60.06
CA ALA A 66 14.10 10.43 -60.74
C ALA A 66 13.61 9.52 -61.89
N LEU A 67 14.53 8.87 -62.62
CA LEU A 67 14.22 7.89 -63.65
C LEU A 67 13.56 6.65 -63.07
N ILE A 68 14.10 6.09 -61.98
CA ILE A 68 13.51 4.93 -61.30
C ILE A 68 12.12 5.27 -60.75
N SER A 69 11.96 6.43 -60.09
CA SER A 69 10.66 6.90 -59.60
C SER A 69 9.63 7.07 -60.73
N LEU A 70 10.03 7.66 -61.86
CA LEU A 70 9.15 7.84 -63.04
C LEU A 70 8.72 6.49 -63.62
N VAL A 71 9.67 5.57 -63.77
CA VAL A 71 9.45 4.24 -64.32
C VAL A 71 8.51 3.41 -63.46
N LEU A 72 8.64 3.50 -62.14
CA LEU A 72 7.82 2.77 -61.19
C LEU A 72 6.45 3.41 -60.98
N SER A 73 6.24 4.69 -61.33
CA SER A 73 5.01 5.43 -60.98
C SER A 73 3.95 5.50 -62.07
N GLN A 74 4.32 5.41 -63.35
CA GLN A 74 3.40 5.68 -64.47
C GLN A 74 2.68 4.40 -64.94
N ASN A 75 1.35 4.39 -64.83
CA ASN A 75 0.46 3.42 -65.47
C ASN A 75 -0.38 4.11 -66.56
N HIS A 76 -0.49 3.50 -67.73
CA HIS A 76 -1.43 3.92 -68.78
C HIS A 76 -2.41 2.76 -69.04
N ASN A 77 -3.72 2.98 -68.85
CA ASN A 77 -4.77 1.96 -68.97
C ASN A 77 -4.53 0.69 -68.12
N HIS A 78 -4.14 0.85 -66.84
CA HIS A 78 -3.80 -0.26 -65.93
C HIS A 78 -2.63 -1.16 -66.39
N GLU A 79 -1.82 -0.71 -67.36
CA GLU A 79 -0.59 -1.42 -67.74
C GLU A 79 0.65 -0.67 -67.24
N SER A 80 1.59 -1.43 -66.69
CA SER A 80 2.90 -0.93 -66.27
C SER A 80 3.71 -0.43 -67.45
N LEU A 81 4.43 0.67 -67.25
CA LEU A 81 5.32 1.25 -68.27
C LEU A 81 6.39 0.26 -68.75
N ILE A 82 6.85 -0.62 -67.86
CA ILE A 82 7.87 -1.65 -68.10
C ILE A 82 7.25 -3.04 -67.93
N GLY A 83 7.80 -4.05 -68.60
CA GLY A 83 7.36 -5.43 -68.43
C GLY A 83 7.37 -5.87 -66.96
N GLU A 84 6.29 -6.53 -66.52
CA GLU A 84 6.07 -6.96 -65.13
C GLU A 84 7.25 -7.73 -64.53
N VAL A 85 7.92 -8.58 -65.32
CA VAL A 85 9.09 -9.36 -64.91
C VAL A 85 10.25 -8.48 -64.43
N TYR A 86 10.45 -7.32 -65.06
CA TYR A 86 11.51 -6.37 -64.67
C TYR A 86 11.07 -5.49 -63.50
N LEU A 87 9.78 -5.12 -63.46
CA LEU A 87 9.18 -4.42 -62.33
C LEU A 87 9.33 -5.22 -61.03
N GLU A 88 9.05 -6.52 -61.06
CA GLU A 88 9.19 -7.42 -59.91
C GLU A 88 10.65 -7.54 -59.45
N LYS A 89 11.60 -7.79 -60.37
CA LYS A 89 13.04 -7.82 -60.06
C LYS A 89 13.57 -6.51 -59.46
N MET A 90 13.08 -5.37 -59.95
CA MET A 90 13.47 -4.06 -59.44
C MET A 90 12.98 -3.84 -58.00
N LEU A 91 11.72 -4.21 -57.71
CA LEU A 91 11.16 -4.15 -56.34
C LEU A 91 11.84 -5.15 -55.40
N GLU A 92 12.13 -6.38 -55.87
CA GLU A 92 12.88 -7.39 -55.13
C GLU A 92 14.25 -6.86 -54.72
N LYS A 93 14.94 -6.16 -55.62
CA LYS A 93 16.25 -5.58 -55.31
C LYS A 93 16.17 -4.49 -54.25
N LEU A 94 15.17 -3.60 -54.33
CA LEU A 94 14.92 -2.57 -53.30
C LEU A 94 14.62 -3.22 -51.93
N HIS A 95 13.82 -4.30 -51.94
CA HIS A 95 13.52 -5.10 -50.75
C HIS A 95 14.78 -5.72 -50.14
N ILE A 96 15.62 -6.40 -50.94
CA ILE A 96 16.87 -7.02 -50.50
C ILE A 96 17.83 -5.97 -49.91
N THR A 97 17.90 -4.78 -50.51
CA THR A 97 18.75 -3.69 -50.00
C THR A 97 18.27 -3.21 -48.65
N LEU A 98 16.97 -2.92 -48.48
CA LEU A 98 16.40 -2.52 -47.18
C LEU A 98 16.55 -3.62 -46.12
N SER A 99 16.32 -4.89 -46.47
CA SER A 99 16.46 -5.99 -45.51
C SER A 99 17.90 -6.20 -45.04
N LYS A 100 18.90 -5.98 -45.91
CA LYS A 100 20.33 -5.96 -45.52
C LYS A 100 20.70 -4.80 -44.61
N THR A 101 20.06 -3.63 -44.78
CA THR A 101 20.28 -2.51 -43.86
C THR A 101 19.73 -2.76 -42.45
N LYS A 102 18.78 -3.68 -42.28
CA LYS A 102 18.24 -4.10 -40.98
C LYS A 102 19.27 -4.80 -40.07
N SER A 103 20.29 -5.44 -40.64
CA SER A 103 21.32 -6.20 -39.89
C SER A 103 22.58 -5.41 -39.55
N LEU A 104 22.78 -4.23 -40.14
CA LEU A 104 24.00 -3.44 -40.00
C LEU A 104 23.74 -2.29 -39.01
N SER A 105 24.02 -2.52 -37.74
CA SER A 105 23.87 -1.54 -36.65
C SER A 105 24.90 -0.41 -36.67
N ASP A 106 25.92 -0.51 -37.51
CA ASP A 106 27.05 0.43 -37.56
C ASP A 106 27.35 0.81 -39.01
N GLU A 107 26.86 1.97 -39.46
CA GLU A 107 27.55 2.91 -40.36
C GLU A 107 26.60 4.03 -40.81
N GLY A 108 26.93 5.29 -40.50
CA GLY A 108 26.15 6.49 -40.87
C GLY A 108 25.99 6.73 -42.39
N ASN A 109 26.56 5.87 -43.24
CA ASN A 109 26.59 5.99 -44.69
C ASN A 109 25.31 5.50 -45.40
N LEU A 110 24.42 4.76 -44.73
CA LEU A 110 23.23 4.16 -45.36
C LEU A 110 21.95 5.02 -45.29
N ARG A 111 21.95 6.12 -44.52
CA ARG A 111 20.75 6.97 -44.31
C ARG A 111 20.20 7.63 -45.58
N PRO A 112 21.05 8.23 -46.46
CA PRO A 112 20.55 8.83 -47.70
C PRO A 112 19.92 7.76 -48.62
N LEU A 113 20.55 6.58 -48.71
CA LEU A 113 20.05 5.45 -49.49
C LEU A 113 18.64 5.03 -49.04
N ILE A 114 18.42 4.85 -47.73
CA ILE A 114 17.09 4.51 -47.18
C ILE A 114 16.08 5.63 -47.51
N SER A 115 16.48 6.91 -47.41
CA SER A 115 15.62 8.04 -47.76
C SER A 115 15.17 8.01 -49.22
N PHE A 116 16.10 7.77 -50.17
CA PHE A 116 15.76 7.71 -51.59
C PHE A 116 14.88 6.50 -51.92
N ILE A 117 15.16 5.34 -51.31
CA ILE A 117 14.29 4.17 -51.45
C ILE A 117 12.88 4.53 -50.95
N CYS A 118 12.74 5.21 -49.80
CA CYS A 118 11.43 5.65 -49.32
C CYS A 118 10.71 6.59 -50.30
N ASP A 119 11.40 7.56 -50.89
CA ASP A 119 10.78 8.51 -51.83
C ASP A 119 10.27 7.78 -53.10
N VAL A 120 11.06 6.83 -53.62
CA VAL A 120 10.66 5.99 -54.76
C VAL A 120 9.48 5.09 -54.41
N THR A 121 9.55 4.37 -53.29
CA THR A 121 8.51 3.43 -52.84
C THR A 121 7.20 4.17 -52.50
N PHE A 122 7.28 5.37 -51.92
CA PHE A 122 6.13 6.22 -51.69
C PHE A 122 5.44 6.59 -53.00
N THR A 123 6.22 6.99 -54.00
CA THR A 123 5.69 7.35 -55.32
C THR A 123 5.00 6.13 -55.95
N PHE A 124 5.65 4.96 -55.94
CA PHE A 124 5.10 3.70 -56.45
C PHE A 124 3.72 3.37 -55.83
N PHE A 125 3.62 3.31 -54.50
CA PHE A 125 2.35 2.97 -53.85
C PHE A 125 1.26 4.03 -53.99
N SER A 126 1.63 5.28 -54.27
CA SER A 126 0.66 6.38 -54.43
C SER A 126 0.08 6.46 -55.85
N THR A 127 0.73 5.88 -56.86
CA THR A 127 0.36 6.07 -58.26
C THR A 127 -0.01 4.78 -59.01
N VAL A 128 0.45 3.62 -58.53
CA VAL A 128 0.20 2.32 -59.18
C VAL A 128 -1.05 1.67 -58.59
N GLU A 129 -2.09 1.53 -59.40
CA GLU A 129 -3.27 0.69 -59.11
C GLU A 129 -2.90 -0.81 -59.27
N ASP A 130 -3.51 -1.69 -58.46
CA ASP A 130 -3.27 -3.15 -58.41
C ASP A 130 -1.82 -3.59 -58.11
N CYS A 131 -1.04 -2.75 -57.41
CA CYS A 131 0.36 -3.00 -57.08
C CYS A 131 0.62 -4.26 -56.23
N PHE A 132 -0.41 -4.82 -55.59
CA PHE A 132 -0.30 -5.98 -54.70
C PHE A 132 -0.43 -7.33 -55.39
N SER A 133 -0.69 -7.34 -56.71
CA SER A 133 -0.53 -8.54 -57.56
C SER A 133 0.93 -9.03 -57.61
N LEU A 134 1.90 -8.15 -57.34
CA LEU A 134 3.33 -8.45 -57.28
C LEU A 134 3.77 -8.84 -55.86
N LEU A 135 4.40 -10.00 -55.71
CA LEU A 135 4.91 -10.48 -54.42
C LEU A 135 5.99 -9.55 -53.85
N SER A 136 6.91 -9.07 -54.70
CA SER A 136 7.99 -8.18 -54.27
C SER A 136 7.52 -6.83 -53.71
N ALA A 137 6.33 -6.35 -54.12
CA ALA A 137 5.73 -5.14 -53.54
C ALA A 137 5.26 -5.39 -52.09
N GLN A 138 4.71 -6.57 -51.83
CA GLN A 138 4.27 -6.98 -50.49
C GLN A 138 5.46 -7.15 -49.54
N ASP A 139 6.53 -7.80 -49.99
CA ASP A 139 7.76 -8.00 -49.22
C ASP A 139 8.48 -6.68 -48.90
N LEU A 140 8.48 -5.75 -49.87
CA LEU A 140 9.01 -4.41 -49.70
C LEU A 140 8.24 -3.64 -48.62
N LEU A 141 6.90 -3.60 -48.71
CA LEU A 141 6.06 -2.93 -47.72
C LEU A 141 6.20 -3.55 -46.32
N PHE A 142 6.30 -4.88 -46.25
CA PHE A 142 6.54 -5.61 -45.00
C PHE A 142 7.88 -5.23 -44.35
N THR A 143 8.93 -5.05 -45.15
CA THR A 143 10.24 -4.62 -44.64
C THR A 143 10.21 -3.18 -44.12
N VAL A 144 9.52 -2.28 -44.82
CA VAL A 144 9.30 -0.90 -44.35
C VAL A 144 8.55 -0.91 -43.02
N PHE A 145 7.49 -1.71 -42.90
CA PHE A 145 6.75 -1.85 -41.64
C PHE A 145 7.64 -2.33 -40.50
N GLN A 146 8.47 -3.36 -40.73
CA GLN A 146 9.39 -3.86 -39.70
C GLN A 146 10.36 -2.78 -39.20
N LEU A 147 10.82 -1.87 -40.07
CA LEU A 147 11.68 -0.75 -39.68
C LEU A 147 10.90 0.32 -38.88
N THR A 148 9.62 0.56 -39.20
CA THR A 148 8.77 1.48 -38.41
C THR A 148 8.41 0.93 -37.03
N ALA A 149 8.40 -0.39 -36.88
CA ALA A 149 7.97 -1.09 -35.66
C ALA A 149 9.11 -1.35 -34.65
N GLN A 150 10.34 -0.89 -34.92
CA GLN A 150 11.50 -1.09 -34.05
C GLN A 150 11.84 0.15 -33.21
N ASP A 151 12.36 -0.07 -32.00
CA ASP A 151 12.76 1.00 -31.08
C ASP A 151 13.88 1.87 -31.66
N GLN A 152 13.62 3.18 -31.70
CA GLN A 152 14.48 4.21 -32.28
C GLN A 152 15.81 4.36 -31.55
N THR A 153 15.85 4.06 -30.24
CA THR A 153 17.08 4.14 -29.44
C THR A 153 18.14 3.12 -29.88
N ARG A 154 17.71 2.03 -30.54
CA ARG A 154 18.57 0.93 -30.98
C ARG A 154 19.06 1.06 -32.43
N ILE A 155 18.43 1.90 -33.26
CA ILE A 155 18.69 1.99 -34.71
C ILE A 155 19.25 3.38 -35.12
N LEU A 156 19.21 4.39 -34.26
CA LEU A 156 19.77 5.73 -34.52
C LEU A 156 19.23 6.37 -35.82
N LEU A 157 17.95 6.14 -36.17
CA LEU A 157 17.27 6.79 -37.28
C LEU A 157 16.89 8.24 -36.92
N THR A 158 16.88 9.14 -37.90
CA THR A 158 16.43 10.54 -37.70
C THR A 158 14.91 10.63 -37.79
N ASP A 159 14.29 11.56 -37.06
CA ASP A 159 12.84 11.81 -37.11
C ASP A 159 12.32 12.03 -38.54
N SER A 160 13.10 12.70 -39.38
CA SER A 160 12.76 12.93 -40.80
C SER A 160 12.68 11.65 -41.62
N LEU A 161 13.56 10.67 -41.35
CA LEU A 161 13.56 9.40 -42.08
C LEU A 161 12.42 8.50 -41.60
N LEU A 162 12.11 8.54 -40.31
CA LEU A 162 10.97 7.84 -39.74
C LEU A 162 9.64 8.35 -40.35
N GLN A 163 9.48 9.66 -40.50
CA GLN A 163 8.31 10.25 -41.17
C GLN A 163 8.15 9.76 -42.61
N LYS A 164 9.27 9.60 -43.35
CA LYS A 164 9.25 9.04 -44.71
C LYS A 164 8.82 7.57 -44.72
N LEU A 165 9.38 6.74 -43.84
CA LEU A 165 8.97 5.33 -43.71
C LEU A 165 7.47 5.22 -43.37
N TRP A 166 6.98 6.06 -42.47
CA TRP A 166 5.56 6.15 -42.14
C TRP A 166 4.69 6.54 -43.33
N ALA A 167 5.13 7.52 -44.13
CA ALA A 167 4.42 7.94 -45.33
C ALA A 167 4.34 6.82 -46.37
N VAL A 168 5.43 6.06 -46.56
CA VAL A 168 5.46 4.87 -47.43
C VAL A 168 4.49 3.80 -46.94
N CYS A 169 4.55 3.44 -45.64
CA CYS A 169 3.63 2.47 -45.05
C CYS A 169 2.17 2.89 -45.24
N LYS A 170 1.85 4.18 -44.99
CA LYS A 170 0.50 4.70 -45.16
C LYS A 170 0.05 4.62 -46.62
N ALA A 171 0.85 5.09 -47.58
CA ALA A 171 0.51 5.04 -49.00
C ALA A 171 0.28 3.59 -49.47
N GLY A 172 1.15 2.66 -49.09
CA GLY A 172 0.99 1.24 -49.42
C GLY A 172 -0.29 0.63 -48.85
N VAL A 173 -0.57 0.88 -47.56
CA VAL A 173 -1.79 0.37 -46.91
C VAL A 173 -3.06 1.01 -47.49
N GLN A 174 -3.02 2.29 -47.90
CA GLN A 174 -4.15 2.96 -48.57
C GLN A 174 -4.47 2.28 -49.90
N SER A 175 -3.46 2.03 -50.73
CA SER A 175 -3.62 1.33 -52.00
C SER A 175 -4.17 -0.09 -51.78
N LEU A 176 -3.65 -0.81 -50.77
CA LEU A 176 -4.13 -2.16 -50.41
C LEU A 176 -5.60 -2.16 -50.01
N ALA A 177 -6.02 -1.17 -49.22
CA ALA A 177 -7.36 -1.08 -48.67
C ALA A 177 -8.42 -0.65 -49.71
N GLN A 178 -7.99 -0.12 -50.86
CA GLN A 178 -8.85 0.27 -51.99
C GLN A 178 -9.12 -0.90 -52.96
N ASP A 179 -8.29 -1.96 -52.93
CA ASP A 179 -8.49 -3.17 -53.72
C ASP A 179 -9.66 -4.01 -53.16
N PRO A 180 -10.77 -4.17 -53.91
CA PRO A 180 -11.94 -4.91 -53.47
C PRO A 180 -11.76 -6.44 -53.46
N GLU A 181 -10.76 -6.98 -54.16
CA GLU A 181 -10.50 -8.44 -54.23
C GLU A 181 -9.52 -8.91 -53.15
N HIS A 182 -8.82 -7.99 -52.48
CA HIS A 182 -7.84 -8.33 -51.46
C HIS A 182 -8.48 -9.05 -50.26
N LYS A 183 -7.92 -10.20 -49.89
CA LYS A 183 -8.27 -10.97 -48.69
C LYS A 183 -7.01 -11.23 -47.89
N VAL A 184 -7.15 -11.29 -46.57
CA VAL A 184 -6.05 -11.72 -45.70
C VAL A 184 -5.88 -13.24 -45.88
N GLN A 185 -4.94 -13.62 -46.74
CA GLN A 185 -4.57 -15.01 -47.03
C GLN A 185 -3.08 -15.24 -46.75
N GLU A 186 -2.68 -16.50 -46.63
CA GLU A 186 -1.28 -16.88 -46.44
C GLU A 186 -0.42 -16.31 -47.57
N GLY A 187 0.64 -15.56 -47.22
CA GLY A 187 1.48 -14.81 -48.17
C GLY A 187 1.05 -13.36 -48.43
N SER A 188 -0.13 -12.91 -47.96
CA SER A 188 -0.53 -11.50 -48.06
C SER A 188 0.23 -10.60 -47.08
N PHE A 189 0.42 -9.31 -47.42
CA PHE A 189 1.06 -8.32 -46.53
C PHE A 189 0.42 -8.28 -45.13
N LEU A 190 -0.92 -8.18 -45.04
CA LEU A 190 -1.62 -8.11 -43.75
C LEU A 190 -1.45 -9.40 -42.92
N HIS A 191 -1.43 -10.57 -43.56
CA HIS A 191 -1.15 -11.83 -42.89
C HIS A 191 0.30 -11.87 -42.38
N SER A 192 1.28 -11.49 -43.21
CA SER A 192 2.70 -11.43 -42.83
C SER A 192 2.94 -10.47 -41.66
N VAL A 193 2.28 -9.30 -41.65
CA VAL A 193 2.29 -8.36 -40.53
C VAL A 193 1.69 -9.00 -39.28
N ALA A 194 0.50 -9.59 -39.36
CA ALA A 194 -0.17 -10.20 -38.22
C ALA A 194 0.65 -11.33 -37.58
N VAL A 195 1.19 -12.23 -38.41
CA VAL A 195 2.04 -13.35 -37.96
C VAL A 195 3.34 -12.84 -37.34
N TRP A 196 3.98 -11.83 -37.93
CA TRP A 196 5.21 -11.26 -37.41
C TRP A 196 5.00 -10.52 -36.08
N VAL A 197 3.98 -9.68 -35.98
CA VAL A 197 3.64 -8.97 -34.73
C VAL A 197 3.29 -9.98 -33.64
N LYS A 198 2.47 -11.00 -33.95
CA LYS A 198 2.17 -12.10 -33.03
C LYS A 198 3.45 -12.80 -32.57
N HIS A 199 4.39 -13.07 -33.46
CA HIS A 199 5.67 -13.66 -33.10
C HIS A 199 6.47 -12.73 -32.16
N GLN A 200 6.60 -11.44 -32.50
CA GLN A 200 7.31 -10.47 -31.66
C GLN A 200 6.74 -10.39 -30.24
N ILE A 201 5.41 -10.32 -30.11
CA ILE A 201 4.70 -10.26 -28.83
C ILE A 201 4.92 -11.53 -28.00
N LEU A 202 4.93 -12.71 -28.64
CA LEU A 202 4.98 -14.00 -27.95
C LEU A 202 6.41 -14.47 -27.63
N THR A 203 7.42 -14.07 -28.40
CA THR A 203 8.79 -14.62 -28.28
C THR A 203 9.84 -13.59 -27.87
N THR A 204 9.61 -12.30 -28.12
CA THR A 204 10.61 -11.26 -27.91
C THR A 204 10.38 -10.57 -26.56
N SER A 205 11.45 -10.31 -25.81
CA SER A 205 11.37 -9.54 -24.57
C SER A 205 11.24 -8.05 -24.88
N LEU A 206 10.04 -7.49 -24.70
CA LEU A 206 9.74 -6.07 -24.93
C LEU A 206 9.74 -5.29 -23.61
N ASP A 207 10.36 -4.11 -23.62
CA ASP A 207 10.14 -3.08 -22.60
C ASP A 207 8.95 -2.19 -23.00
N ILE A 208 8.54 -1.28 -22.12
CA ILE A 208 7.35 -0.43 -22.33
C ILE A 208 7.47 0.44 -23.59
N GLU A 209 8.64 1.02 -23.85
CA GLU A 209 8.83 1.90 -25.02
C GLU A 209 8.89 1.11 -26.33
N SER A 210 9.61 -0.02 -26.35
CA SER A 210 9.62 -0.93 -27.51
C SER A 210 8.22 -1.42 -27.84
N PHE A 211 7.42 -1.75 -26.82
CA PHE A 211 6.02 -2.16 -27.00
C PHE A 211 5.14 -1.00 -27.51
N ARG A 212 5.32 0.21 -26.98
CA ARG A 212 4.60 1.41 -27.43
C ARG A 212 4.85 1.72 -28.91
N VAL A 213 6.10 1.62 -29.36
CA VAL A 213 6.47 1.80 -30.77
C VAL A 213 5.80 0.75 -31.66
N LEU A 214 5.84 -0.52 -31.24
CA LEU A 214 5.17 -1.61 -31.97
C LEU A 214 3.65 -1.39 -32.07
N VAL A 215 2.99 -0.95 -30.99
CA VAL A 215 1.55 -0.63 -31.01
C VAL A 215 1.24 0.54 -31.93
N LEU A 216 2.09 1.58 -31.94
CA LEU A 216 1.92 2.72 -32.84
C LEU A 216 2.02 2.29 -34.33
N ALA A 217 3.00 1.43 -34.65
CA ALA A 217 3.19 0.80 -35.97
C ALA A 217 1.90 0.12 -36.47
N VAL A 218 1.34 -0.75 -35.63
CA VAL A 218 0.10 -1.47 -35.96
C VAL A 218 -1.11 -0.53 -36.00
N GLN A 219 -1.21 0.41 -35.07
CA GLN A 219 -2.31 1.39 -35.02
C GLN A 219 -2.42 2.17 -36.34
N THR A 220 -1.30 2.60 -36.89
CA THR A 220 -1.30 3.36 -38.15
C THR A 220 -1.78 2.52 -39.33
N ILE A 221 -1.43 1.22 -39.38
CA ILE A 221 -1.98 0.31 -40.40
C ILE A 221 -3.51 0.23 -40.24
N VAL A 222 -3.99 -0.04 -39.03
CA VAL A 222 -5.41 -0.23 -38.75
C VAL A 222 -6.23 1.03 -39.05
N GLU A 223 -5.75 2.21 -38.65
CA GLU A 223 -6.37 3.50 -38.96
C GLU A 223 -6.40 3.78 -40.46
N THR A 224 -5.32 3.44 -41.17
CA THR A 224 -5.22 3.65 -42.61
C THR A 224 -6.18 2.74 -43.38
N VAL A 225 -6.29 1.47 -43.00
CA VAL A 225 -7.29 0.54 -43.54
C VAL A 225 -8.69 1.05 -43.20
N ALA A 226 -8.95 1.42 -41.95
CA ALA A 226 -10.26 1.94 -41.51
C ALA A 226 -10.71 3.20 -42.27
N ALA A 227 -9.79 4.10 -42.59
CA ALA A 227 -10.07 5.34 -43.32
C ALA A 227 -10.28 5.12 -44.83
N SER A 228 -9.70 4.06 -45.40
CA SER A 228 -9.65 3.83 -46.85
C SER A 228 -10.65 2.77 -47.31
N SER A 229 -11.02 1.83 -46.43
CA SER A 229 -12.04 0.81 -46.69
C SER A 229 -13.46 1.35 -46.55
N GLY A 230 -14.37 0.99 -47.47
CA GLY A 230 -15.80 1.31 -47.34
C GLY A 230 -16.47 0.63 -46.12
N PRO A 231 -17.62 1.16 -45.64
CA PRO A 231 -18.35 0.59 -44.50
C PRO A 231 -18.82 -0.84 -44.82
N GLY A 232 -18.13 -1.83 -44.24
CA GLY A 232 -18.41 -3.27 -44.45
C GLY A 232 -17.21 -4.14 -44.79
N SER A 233 -16.00 -3.59 -44.91
CA SER A 233 -14.78 -4.39 -45.14
C SER A 233 -14.49 -5.36 -43.98
N LEU A 234 -14.30 -6.65 -44.31
CA LEU A 234 -13.91 -7.70 -43.36
C LEU A 234 -12.40 -7.77 -43.11
N LEU A 235 -11.60 -6.92 -43.78
CA LEU A 235 -10.13 -6.94 -43.70
C LEU A 235 -9.62 -6.78 -42.27
N LEU A 236 -10.18 -5.83 -41.51
CA LEU A 236 -9.80 -5.61 -40.10
C LEU A 236 -10.20 -6.78 -39.20
N ALA A 237 -11.34 -7.43 -39.46
CA ALA A 237 -11.79 -8.59 -38.70
C ALA A 237 -10.91 -9.82 -38.98
N GLN A 238 -10.51 -10.02 -40.24
CA GLN A 238 -9.56 -11.06 -40.63
C GLN A 238 -8.16 -10.81 -40.06
N PHE A 239 -7.68 -9.56 -40.13
CA PHE A 239 -6.40 -9.16 -39.53
C PHE A 239 -6.37 -9.41 -38.02
N LEU A 240 -7.45 -9.05 -37.30
CA LEU A 240 -7.58 -9.33 -35.87
C LEU A 240 -7.56 -10.84 -35.59
N SER A 241 -8.20 -11.65 -36.43
CA SER A 241 -8.21 -13.11 -36.30
C SER A 241 -6.82 -13.72 -36.48
N GLU A 242 -6.02 -13.23 -37.44
CA GLU A 242 -4.65 -13.71 -37.68
C GLU A 242 -3.67 -13.28 -36.58
N LEU A 243 -3.88 -12.08 -36.01
CA LEU A 243 -3.08 -11.55 -34.91
C LEU A 243 -3.37 -12.27 -33.59
N MET A 244 -4.57 -12.83 -33.43
CA MET A 244 -5.00 -13.49 -32.20
C MET A 244 -4.18 -14.77 -31.94
N PRO A 245 -3.63 -14.94 -30.72
CA PRO A 245 -3.01 -16.20 -30.31
C PRO A 245 -4.01 -17.36 -30.34
N SER A 246 -3.51 -18.56 -30.65
CA SER A 246 -4.31 -19.78 -30.53
C SER A 246 -4.63 -20.09 -29.07
N GLN A 247 -5.63 -20.94 -28.82
CA GLN A 247 -6.00 -21.34 -27.46
C GLN A 247 -4.82 -21.98 -26.68
N SER A 248 -3.95 -22.74 -27.35
CA SER A 248 -2.75 -23.31 -26.71
C SER A 248 -1.69 -22.25 -26.41
N GLN A 249 -1.54 -21.24 -27.28
CA GLN A 249 -0.66 -20.10 -27.04
C GLN A 249 -1.15 -19.24 -25.87
N TRP A 250 -2.45 -18.94 -25.81
CA TRP A 250 -3.08 -18.25 -24.67
C TRP A 250 -2.83 -18.98 -23.36
N LYS A 251 -3.05 -20.30 -23.33
CA LYS A 251 -2.78 -21.11 -22.14
C LYS A 251 -1.31 -21.01 -21.72
N LYS A 252 -0.37 -21.11 -22.66
CA LYS A 252 1.06 -21.01 -22.39
C LYS A 252 1.45 -19.65 -21.81
N ILE A 253 1.07 -18.54 -22.46
CA ILE A 253 1.46 -17.21 -21.98
C ILE A 253 0.79 -16.80 -20.67
N ARG A 254 -0.37 -17.40 -20.34
CA ARG A 254 -0.99 -17.26 -19.01
C ARG A 254 -0.21 -18.05 -17.94
N GLN A 255 0.27 -19.25 -18.26
CA GLN A 255 1.13 -20.04 -17.35
C GLN A 255 2.50 -19.39 -17.13
N ASP A 256 3.00 -18.66 -18.13
CA ASP A 256 4.25 -17.90 -18.04
C ASP A 256 4.10 -16.60 -17.22
N LEU A 257 2.89 -16.21 -16.80
CA LEU A 257 2.69 -15.04 -15.94
C LEU A 257 3.27 -15.28 -14.54
N PRO A 258 3.98 -14.30 -13.96
CA PRO A 258 4.52 -14.41 -12.61
C PRO A 258 3.43 -14.68 -11.57
N LEU A 259 3.62 -15.72 -10.74
CA LEU A 259 2.62 -16.21 -9.76
C LEU A 259 2.43 -15.32 -8.52
N GLN A 260 3.19 -14.22 -8.41
CA GLN A 260 3.15 -13.31 -7.25
C GLN A 260 1.77 -12.70 -7.01
N TRP A 261 0.93 -12.60 -8.04
CA TRP A 261 -0.46 -12.16 -7.93
C TRP A 261 -1.27 -13.00 -6.94
N MET A 262 -0.90 -14.26 -6.68
CA MET A 262 -1.66 -15.17 -5.80
C MET A 262 -1.58 -14.79 -4.32
N LYS A 263 -0.51 -14.12 -3.88
CA LYS A 263 -0.25 -13.85 -2.45
C LYS A 263 -1.36 -13.02 -1.81
N SER A 264 -1.72 -11.90 -2.44
CA SER A 264 -2.76 -10.99 -1.95
C SER A 264 -4.16 -11.63 -1.86
N PRO A 265 -4.72 -12.24 -2.93
CA PRO A 265 -6.05 -12.83 -2.88
C PRO A 265 -6.12 -14.07 -1.97
N LEU A 266 -5.03 -14.85 -1.86
CA LEU A 266 -4.95 -15.98 -0.92
C LEU A 266 -5.06 -15.50 0.53
N LEU A 267 -4.23 -14.53 0.93
CA LEU A 267 -4.18 -14.01 2.30
C LEU A 267 -5.42 -13.19 2.67
N SER A 268 -6.09 -12.55 1.69
CA SER A 268 -7.38 -11.86 1.88
C SER A 268 -8.59 -12.78 1.76
N ASN A 269 -8.39 -14.09 1.68
CA ASN A 269 -9.44 -15.10 1.63
C ASN A 269 -10.37 -15.04 0.40
N ARG A 270 -9.95 -14.34 -0.66
CA ARG A 270 -10.67 -14.28 -1.95
C ARG A 270 -10.30 -15.42 -2.89
N TYR A 271 -9.26 -16.19 -2.57
CA TYR A 271 -8.77 -17.28 -3.40
C TYR A 271 -8.44 -18.51 -2.57
N ARG A 272 -8.85 -19.68 -3.06
CA ARG A 272 -8.72 -21.00 -2.41
C ARG A 272 -8.09 -22.07 -3.31
N GLY A 273 -7.42 -21.66 -4.40
CA GLY A 273 -6.79 -22.61 -5.30
C GLY A 273 -5.50 -23.22 -4.77
N VAL A 274 -5.11 -24.34 -5.40
CA VAL A 274 -3.92 -25.14 -5.06
C VAL A 274 -2.93 -25.02 -6.22
N CYS A 275 -1.76 -24.43 -5.99
CA CYS A 275 -0.69 -24.41 -6.99
C CYS A 275 0.24 -25.61 -6.78
N LEU A 276 0.52 -26.39 -7.82
CA LEU A 276 1.46 -27.51 -7.74
C LEU A 276 2.89 -26.96 -7.66
N GLN A 277 3.49 -27.09 -6.47
CA GLN A 277 4.91 -26.93 -6.13
C GLN A 277 5.66 -25.82 -6.87
N SER A 278 5.79 -24.68 -6.20
CA SER A 278 6.63 -23.58 -6.65
C SER A 278 7.84 -23.46 -5.71
N PRO A 279 9.09 -23.59 -6.21
CA PRO A 279 10.29 -23.43 -5.39
C PRO A 279 10.37 -22.00 -4.84
N VAL A 280 11.14 -21.83 -3.74
CA VAL A 280 11.40 -20.53 -3.08
C VAL A 280 11.72 -19.42 -4.09
N ASP A 281 12.50 -19.75 -5.13
CA ASP A 281 12.92 -18.84 -6.22
C ASP A 281 11.77 -18.14 -6.96
N THR A 282 10.59 -18.77 -7.00
CA THR A 282 9.41 -18.18 -7.65
C THR A 282 8.91 -16.97 -6.87
N TRP A 283 8.99 -17.02 -5.55
CA TRP A 283 8.49 -15.98 -4.66
C TRP A 283 9.55 -14.89 -4.38
N THR A 284 10.84 -15.25 -4.42
CA THR A 284 11.96 -14.31 -4.20
C THR A 284 12.32 -13.48 -5.43
N SER A 285 12.02 -13.95 -6.65
CA SER A 285 12.40 -13.24 -7.87
C SER A 285 11.70 -11.88 -7.98
N ARG A 286 12.45 -10.78 -8.08
CA ARG A 286 11.83 -9.49 -8.40
C ARG A 286 11.28 -9.53 -9.81
N LEU A 287 10.03 -9.09 -9.99
CA LEU A 287 9.38 -8.96 -11.29
C LEU A 287 10.33 -8.24 -12.27
N SER A 288 10.60 -8.89 -13.40
CA SER A 288 11.51 -8.40 -14.43
C SER A 288 11.08 -7.02 -14.93
N ALA A 289 12.02 -6.19 -15.41
CA ALA A 289 11.72 -4.94 -16.12
C ALA A 289 11.07 -5.15 -17.50
N ARG A 290 10.71 -6.39 -17.86
CA ARG A 290 10.19 -6.81 -19.17
C ARG A 290 8.70 -7.09 -19.07
N LEU A 291 7.96 -6.70 -20.11
CA LEU A 291 6.53 -6.98 -20.18
C LEU A 291 6.29 -8.47 -20.49
N PRO A 292 5.45 -9.16 -19.71
CA PRO A 292 4.99 -10.50 -20.06
C PRO A 292 4.23 -10.52 -21.39
N ALA A 293 4.38 -11.60 -22.15
CA ALA A 293 3.75 -11.76 -23.47
C ALA A 293 2.21 -11.62 -23.41
N HIS A 294 1.57 -12.07 -22.32
CA HIS A 294 0.12 -11.92 -22.13
C HIS A 294 -0.32 -10.46 -22.11
N LEU A 295 0.40 -9.60 -21.37
CA LEU A 295 0.13 -8.15 -21.30
C LEU A 295 0.27 -7.51 -22.68
N CYS A 296 1.35 -7.82 -23.40
CA CYS A 296 1.56 -7.30 -24.75
C CYS A 296 0.45 -7.74 -25.73
N ALA A 297 0.04 -9.02 -25.68
CA ALA A 297 -1.00 -9.56 -26.55
C ALA A 297 -2.37 -8.93 -26.28
N SER A 298 -2.79 -8.85 -25.01
CA SER A 298 -4.12 -8.32 -24.65
C SER A 298 -4.23 -6.82 -24.96
N ALA A 299 -3.19 -6.03 -24.69
CA ALA A 299 -3.16 -4.60 -25.03
C ALA A 299 -3.16 -4.35 -26.55
N MET A 300 -2.34 -5.09 -27.31
CA MET A 300 -2.30 -4.96 -28.77
C MET A 300 -3.66 -5.31 -29.39
N LEU A 301 -4.24 -6.46 -29.04
CA LEU A 301 -5.55 -6.87 -29.54
C LEU A 301 -6.63 -5.88 -29.11
N GLY A 302 -6.60 -5.40 -27.87
CA GLY A 302 -7.52 -4.38 -27.37
C GLY A 302 -7.45 -3.09 -28.20
N LYS A 303 -6.24 -2.65 -28.56
CA LYS A 303 -6.04 -1.45 -29.39
C LYS A 303 -6.59 -1.63 -30.80
N VAL A 304 -6.28 -2.76 -31.44
CA VAL A 304 -6.79 -3.10 -32.78
C VAL A 304 -8.33 -3.22 -32.76
N ALA A 305 -8.89 -3.88 -31.73
CA ALA A 305 -10.33 -4.02 -31.53
C ALA A 305 -11.02 -2.65 -31.37
N GLN A 306 -10.46 -1.74 -30.57
CA GLN A 306 -11.01 -0.40 -30.35
C GLN A 306 -11.10 0.40 -31.66
N LEU A 307 -10.02 0.40 -32.45
CA LEU A 307 -9.93 1.13 -33.71
C LEU A 307 -10.83 0.53 -34.80
N SER A 308 -10.96 -0.81 -34.83
CA SER A 308 -11.84 -1.51 -35.78
C SER A 308 -13.33 -1.37 -35.48
N ALA A 309 -13.70 -0.98 -34.26
CA ALA A 309 -15.09 -0.75 -33.87
C ALA A 309 -15.60 0.65 -34.24
N SER A 310 -14.73 1.66 -34.23
CA SER A 310 -15.08 3.05 -34.59
C SER A 310 -15.41 3.28 -36.07
N SER A 311 -15.18 2.30 -36.95
CA SER A 311 -15.29 2.45 -38.41
C SER A 311 -16.56 1.84 -39.04
N VAL A 312 -17.49 1.25 -38.26
CA VAL A 312 -18.65 0.51 -38.80
C VAL A 312 -19.98 0.95 -38.14
N PRO A 313 -21.02 1.35 -38.92
CA PRO A 313 -22.35 1.64 -38.37
C PRO A 313 -23.07 0.42 -37.79
N GLU A 314 -23.82 0.61 -36.70
CA GLU A 314 -24.48 -0.41 -35.86
C GLU A 314 -25.43 -1.39 -36.59
N GLN A 315 -25.89 -1.09 -37.80
CA GLN A 315 -26.96 -1.84 -38.48
C GLN A 315 -26.51 -3.06 -39.31
N LYS A 316 -25.20 -3.34 -39.44
CA LYS A 316 -24.66 -4.53 -40.16
C LYS A 316 -23.80 -5.48 -39.31
N ALA A 317 -23.78 -5.30 -37.98
CA ALA A 317 -22.96 -6.13 -37.09
C ALA A 317 -23.42 -7.60 -36.98
N ALA A 318 -24.65 -7.92 -37.42
CA ALA A 318 -25.24 -9.26 -37.33
C ALA A 318 -24.69 -10.30 -38.33
N ASP A 319 -23.95 -9.88 -39.37
CA ASP A 319 -23.57 -10.75 -40.49
C ASP A 319 -22.22 -11.52 -40.29
N CYS A 320 -21.55 -11.39 -39.13
CA CYS A 320 -20.25 -12.05 -38.90
C CYS A 320 -20.03 -12.51 -37.44
N PRO A 321 -20.47 -13.73 -37.05
CA PRO A 321 -20.36 -14.24 -35.68
C PRO A 321 -18.91 -14.40 -35.19
N SER A 322 -17.95 -14.66 -36.07
CA SER A 322 -16.53 -14.77 -35.72
C SER A 322 -15.92 -13.44 -35.23
N ARG A 323 -16.40 -12.29 -35.73
CA ARG A 323 -15.96 -10.95 -35.27
C ARG A 323 -16.37 -10.70 -33.82
N GLN A 324 -17.64 -10.97 -33.50
CA GLN A 324 -18.16 -10.78 -32.14
C GLN A 324 -17.44 -11.70 -31.15
N GLN A 325 -17.21 -12.97 -31.53
CA GLN A 325 -16.46 -13.92 -30.71
C GLN A 325 -15.01 -13.45 -30.43
N ASN A 326 -14.30 -12.95 -31.43
CA ASN A 326 -12.93 -12.43 -31.26
C ASN A 326 -12.88 -11.19 -30.36
N LEU A 327 -13.88 -10.31 -30.45
CA LEU A 327 -14.01 -9.15 -29.57
C LEU A 327 -14.27 -9.57 -28.12
N VAL A 328 -15.17 -10.52 -27.90
CA VAL A 328 -15.48 -11.05 -26.55
C VAL A 328 -14.25 -11.70 -25.92
N ILE A 329 -13.48 -12.49 -26.68
CA ILE A 329 -12.21 -13.07 -26.21
C ILE A 329 -11.22 -11.96 -25.85
N THR A 330 -11.05 -10.96 -26.72
CA THR A 330 -10.11 -9.85 -26.50
C THR A 330 -10.44 -9.06 -25.23
N VAL A 331 -11.72 -8.73 -25.02
CA VAL A 331 -12.17 -8.03 -23.80
C VAL A 331 -11.98 -8.88 -22.56
N SER A 332 -12.27 -10.18 -22.64
CA SER A 332 -12.08 -11.12 -21.52
C SER A 332 -10.60 -11.22 -21.12
N GLU A 333 -9.68 -11.32 -22.08
CA GLU A 333 -8.23 -11.36 -21.80
C GLU A 333 -7.69 -10.02 -21.28
N LEU A 334 -8.24 -8.88 -21.74
CA LEU A 334 -7.88 -7.58 -21.21
C LEU A 334 -8.35 -7.42 -19.75
N LEU A 335 -9.56 -7.87 -19.43
CA LEU A 335 -10.07 -7.92 -18.06
C LEU A 335 -9.20 -8.80 -17.17
N TYR A 336 -8.78 -9.97 -17.65
CA TYR A 336 -7.83 -10.84 -16.97
C TYR A 336 -6.50 -10.13 -16.69
N THR A 337 -5.96 -9.38 -17.66
CA THR A 337 -4.74 -8.59 -17.47
C THR A 337 -4.92 -7.49 -16.43
N LEU A 338 -6.06 -6.78 -16.44
CA LEU A 338 -6.36 -5.73 -15.46
C LEU A 338 -6.48 -6.31 -14.05
N GLN A 339 -7.13 -7.48 -13.93
CA GLN A 339 -7.21 -8.20 -12.66
C GLN A 339 -5.81 -8.61 -12.17
N TRP A 340 -4.95 -9.13 -13.05
CA TRP A 340 -3.57 -9.45 -12.69
C TRP A 340 -2.83 -8.20 -12.17
N CYS A 341 -2.92 -7.06 -12.87
CA CYS A 341 -2.28 -5.81 -12.45
C CYS A 341 -2.76 -5.33 -11.08
N LYS A 342 -4.06 -5.49 -10.79
CA LYS A 342 -4.69 -5.18 -9.51
C LYS A 342 -4.17 -6.07 -8.39
N GLU A 343 -4.07 -7.37 -8.61
CA GLU A 343 -3.64 -8.33 -7.57
C GLU A 343 -2.14 -8.25 -7.24
N VAL A 344 -1.31 -7.80 -8.18
CA VAL A 344 0.11 -7.47 -7.93
C VAL A 344 0.26 -6.05 -7.32
N GLY A 345 -0.85 -5.34 -7.06
CA GLY A 345 -0.85 -4.05 -6.36
C GLY A 345 -0.26 -2.89 -7.17
N TYR A 346 -0.26 -2.98 -8.51
CA TYR A 346 0.38 -2.03 -9.43
C TYR A 346 1.87 -1.77 -9.14
N SER A 347 2.52 -2.64 -8.36
CA SER A 347 3.93 -2.58 -8.00
C SER A 347 4.59 -3.86 -8.51
N PRO A 348 5.70 -3.85 -9.27
CA PRO A 348 6.69 -2.77 -9.46
C PRO A 348 6.26 -1.66 -10.43
N ALA A 349 7.09 -0.61 -10.54
CA ALA A 349 6.93 0.53 -11.45
C ALA A 349 6.57 0.16 -12.90
N LEU A 350 7.00 -1.00 -13.37
CA LEU A 350 6.61 -1.55 -14.68
C LEU A 350 5.09 -1.73 -14.79
N VAL A 351 4.45 -2.34 -13.80
CA VAL A 351 3.01 -2.63 -13.81
C VAL A 351 2.21 -1.34 -13.70
N ALA A 352 2.64 -0.40 -12.85
CA ALA A 352 2.05 0.94 -12.80
C ALA A 352 2.14 1.68 -14.14
N SER A 353 3.32 1.66 -14.77
CA SER A 353 3.54 2.32 -16.07
C SER A 353 2.70 1.67 -17.18
N TYR A 354 2.62 0.35 -17.20
CA TYR A 354 1.76 -0.39 -18.12
C TYR A 354 0.27 -0.07 -17.91
N HIS A 355 -0.19 -0.04 -16.66
CA HIS A 355 -1.56 0.35 -16.32
C HIS A 355 -1.87 1.80 -16.74
N SER A 356 -0.93 2.73 -16.52
CA SER A 356 -1.05 4.12 -17.00
C SER A 356 -1.21 4.15 -18.52
N LEU A 357 -0.40 3.39 -19.24
CA LEU A 357 -0.47 3.29 -20.70
C LEU A 357 -1.83 2.74 -21.19
N LEU A 358 -2.41 1.75 -20.51
CA LEU A 358 -3.77 1.27 -20.82
C LEU A 358 -4.84 2.33 -20.59
N MET A 359 -4.70 3.14 -19.53
CA MET A 359 -5.62 4.22 -19.21
C MET A 359 -5.50 5.39 -20.21
N ASP A 360 -4.29 5.73 -20.63
CA ASP A 360 -4.04 6.73 -21.68
C ASP A 360 -4.70 6.32 -23.00
N TRP A 361 -4.69 5.03 -23.32
CA TRP A 361 -5.37 4.48 -24.50
C TRP A 361 -6.88 4.28 -24.31
N ARG A 362 -7.42 4.51 -23.10
CA ARG A 362 -8.85 4.33 -22.74
C ARG A 362 -9.40 2.94 -23.08
N LEU A 363 -8.55 1.91 -23.03
CA LEU A 363 -8.95 0.54 -23.40
C LEU A 363 -10.02 -0.06 -22.48
N PRO A 364 -9.94 0.06 -21.13
CA PRO A 364 -10.91 -0.58 -20.25
C PRO A 364 -12.34 -0.08 -20.45
N GLY A 365 -12.54 1.24 -20.54
CA GLY A 365 -13.87 1.85 -20.72
C GLY A 365 -14.35 1.88 -22.18
N GLY A 366 -13.44 1.96 -23.16
CA GLY A 366 -13.80 2.06 -24.57
C GLY A 366 -14.40 0.78 -25.14
N LEU A 367 -13.82 -0.38 -24.77
CA LEU A 367 -14.23 -1.68 -25.32
C LEU A 367 -15.48 -2.26 -24.65
N HIS A 368 -15.72 -1.95 -23.37
CA HIS A 368 -16.89 -2.43 -22.64
C HIS A 368 -18.22 -1.96 -23.24
N ASN A 369 -18.24 -0.77 -23.84
CA ASN A 369 -19.46 -0.21 -24.44
C ASN A 369 -19.81 -0.85 -25.79
N LEU A 370 -18.92 -1.66 -26.37
CA LEU A 370 -19.08 -2.21 -27.71
C LEU A 370 -19.75 -3.59 -27.74
N LEU A 371 -19.86 -4.26 -26.59
CA LEU A 371 -20.39 -5.62 -26.48
C LEU A 371 -21.56 -5.68 -25.49
N PRO A 372 -22.54 -6.58 -25.71
CA PRO A 372 -23.50 -6.92 -24.68
C PRO A 372 -22.76 -7.44 -23.43
N LEU A 373 -23.10 -6.89 -22.26
CA LEU A 373 -22.52 -7.31 -20.97
C LEU A 373 -22.64 -8.83 -20.73
N GLU A 374 -23.63 -9.47 -21.34
CA GLU A 374 -23.97 -10.89 -21.19
C GLU A 374 -22.96 -11.82 -21.87
N ASP A 375 -22.50 -11.50 -23.07
CA ASP A 375 -21.57 -12.35 -23.82
C ASP A 375 -20.21 -12.45 -23.11
N VAL A 376 -19.77 -11.32 -22.54
CA VAL A 376 -18.56 -11.25 -21.72
C VAL A 376 -18.75 -12.02 -20.41
N LEU A 377 -19.90 -11.86 -19.74
CA LEU A 377 -20.22 -12.58 -18.51
C LEU A 377 -20.20 -14.11 -18.72
N GLU A 378 -20.84 -14.60 -19.78
CA GLU A 378 -20.88 -16.03 -20.11
C GLU A 378 -19.47 -16.57 -20.41
N THR A 379 -18.66 -15.82 -21.15
CA THR A 379 -17.27 -16.19 -21.44
C THR A 379 -16.42 -16.24 -20.18
N LEU A 380 -16.51 -15.23 -19.30
CA LEU A 380 -15.78 -15.21 -18.02
C LEU A 380 -16.20 -16.37 -17.12
N TYR A 381 -17.49 -16.68 -17.06
CA TYR A 381 -18.00 -17.84 -16.31
C TYR A 381 -17.44 -19.16 -16.87
N LEU A 382 -17.52 -19.39 -18.18
CA LEU A 382 -17.00 -20.60 -18.81
C LEU A 382 -15.49 -20.77 -18.58
N ARG A 383 -14.72 -19.68 -18.65
CA ARG A 383 -13.28 -19.68 -18.35
C ARG A 383 -13.00 -19.96 -16.87
N SER A 384 -13.78 -19.35 -15.97
CA SER A 384 -13.68 -19.59 -14.52
C SER A 384 -13.95 -21.05 -14.16
N VAL A 385 -14.97 -21.68 -14.77
CA VAL A 385 -15.29 -23.11 -14.54
C VAL A 385 -14.22 -24.05 -15.10
N ALA A 386 -13.66 -23.73 -16.27
CA ALA A 386 -12.71 -24.58 -16.97
C ALA A 386 -11.28 -24.47 -16.42
N GLU A 387 -10.83 -23.25 -16.10
CA GLU A 387 -9.43 -22.96 -15.74
C GLU A 387 -9.26 -22.47 -14.30
N GLY A 388 -10.30 -21.91 -13.66
CA GLY A 388 -10.21 -21.40 -12.28
C GLY A 388 -9.27 -20.19 -12.16
N ASP A 389 -8.57 -20.12 -11.02
CA ASP A 389 -7.52 -19.12 -10.76
C ASP A 389 -7.96 -17.66 -10.95
N LEU A 390 -7.15 -16.86 -11.67
CA LEU A 390 -7.43 -15.44 -11.84
C LEU A 390 -8.73 -15.18 -12.62
N TRP A 391 -9.25 -16.16 -13.38
CA TRP A 391 -10.55 -16.02 -14.05
C TRP A 391 -11.71 -15.88 -13.07
N SER A 392 -11.66 -16.57 -11.92
CA SER A 392 -12.73 -16.41 -10.91
C SER A 392 -12.70 -15.03 -10.27
N LEU A 393 -11.51 -14.50 -9.98
CA LEU A 393 -11.35 -13.14 -9.46
C LEU A 393 -11.78 -12.08 -10.50
N THR A 394 -11.50 -12.33 -11.78
CA THR A 394 -11.94 -11.47 -12.89
C THR A 394 -13.47 -11.48 -13.02
N LEU A 395 -14.09 -12.65 -12.86
CA LEU A 395 -15.55 -12.79 -12.85
C LEU A 395 -16.17 -12.04 -11.66
N GLU A 396 -15.59 -12.16 -10.46
CA GLU A 396 -16.01 -11.44 -9.24
C GLU A 396 -15.99 -9.93 -9.45
N ASP A 397 -14.85 -9.39 -9.91
CA ASP A 397 -14.70 -7.95 -10.15
C ASP A 397 -15.69 -7.44 -11.20
N TYR A 398 -15.88 -8.20 -12.29
CA TYR A 398 -16.84 -7.85 -13.34
C TYR A 398 -18.29 -7.83 -12.84
N ILE A 399 -18.69 -8.77 -11.98
CA ILE A 399 -20.03 -8.79 -11.36
C ILE A 399 -20.23 -7.56 -10.46
N HIS A 400 -19.24 -7.19 -9.66
CA HIS A 400 -19.31 -6.05 -8.75
C HIS A 400 -19.30 -4.71 -9.46
N VAL A 401 -18.34 -4.48 -10.38
CA VAL A 401 -18.19 -3.20 -11.11
C VAL A 401 -19.46 -2.87 -11.91
N ASN A 402 -20.10 -3.88 -12.50
CA ASN A 402 -21.32 -3.70 -13.30
C ASN A 402 -22.62 -3.88 -12.49
N LYS A 403 -22.54 -4.09 -11.15
CA LYS A 403 -23.70 -4.31 -10.26
C LYS A 403 -24.68 -5.35 -10.82
N LEU A 404 -24.16 -6.45 -11.36
CA LEU A 404 -24.98 -7.44 -12.08
C LEU A 404 -25.90 -8.22 -11.14
N ALA A 405 -25.52 -8.36 -9.86
CA ALA A 405 -26.35 -8.98 -8.84
C ALA A 405 -27.67 -8.21 -8.62
N GLU A 406 -27.59 -6.89 -8.48
CA GLU A 406 -28.76 -6.01 -8.26
C GLU A 406 -29.62 -5.85 -9.51
N THR A 407 -28.98 -5.73 -10.67
CA THR A 407 -29.66 -5.36 -11.92
C THR A 407 -30.10 -6.55 -12.76
N ARG A 408 -29.43 -7.71 -12.66
CA ARG A 408 -29.57 -8.87 -13.57
C ARG A 408 -29.42 -10.24 -12.89
N GLY A 409 -29.75 -10.38 -11.60
CA GLY A 409 -29.62 -11.65 -10.85
C GLY A 409 -30.28 -12.88 -11.50
N GLY A 410 -31.39 -12.70 -12.23
CA GLY A 410 -32.03 -13.78 -12.98
C GLY A 410 -31.18 -14.38 -14.10
N LYS A 411 -30.22 -13.64 -14.67
CA LYS A 411 -29.32 -14.12 -15.73
C LYS A 411 -28.08 -14.81 -15.16
N LEU A 412 -27.56 -14.34 -14.02
CA LEU A 412 -26.50 -15.05 -13.29
C LEU A 412 -26.91 -16.50 -12.98
N ARG A 413 -28.17 -16.71 -12.59
CA ARG A 413 -28.73 -18.05 -12.35
C ARG A 413 -28.82 -18.95 -13.58
N LYS A 414 -28.91 -18.37 -14.79
CA LYS A 414 -28.95 -19.15 -16.02
C LYS A 414 -27.58 -19.72 -16.41
N LEU A 415 -26.49 -19.22 -15.83
CA LEU A 415 -25.12 -19.65 -16.19
C LEU A 415 -24.80 -21.07 -15.74
N TYR A 416 -25.26 -21.49 -14.55
CA TYR A 416 -24.86 -22.77 -13.96
C TYR A 416 -25.92 -23.88 -14.05
N SER A 417 -27.13 -23.62 -14.54
CA SER A 417 -28.24 -24.58 -14.75
C SER A 417 -28.71 -25.41 -13.52
N SER A 418 -27.82 -26.07 -12.77
CA SER A 418 -28.06 -26.69 -11.46
C SER A 418 -26.82 -26.59 -10.56
N THR A 419 -27.02 -26.56 -9.24
CA THR A 419 -25.95 -26.57 -8.22
C THR A 419 -25.10 -27.84 -8.28
N ASP A 420 -25.69 -28.98 -8.66
CA ASP A 420 -24.97 -30.26 -8.82
C ASP A 420 -23.90 -30.21 -9.92
N SER A 421 -24.16 -29.44 -10.98
CA SER A 421 -23.20 -29.28 -12.07
C SER A 421 -21.92 -28.61 -11.58
N LEU A 422 -22.01 -27.65 -10.65
CA LEU A 422 -20.87 -26.93 -10.07
C LEU A 422 -20.00 -27.82 -9.18
N LEU A 423 -20.54 -28.95 -8.71
CA LEU A 423 -19.90 -29.86 -7.75
C LEU A 423 -19.25 -31.08 -8.44
N SER A 424 -19.50 -31.31 -9.73
CA SER A 424 -18.78 -32.33 -10.50
C SER A 424 -17.36 -31.85 -10.85
N GLY A 425 -16.32 -32.40 -10.21
CA GLY A 425 -14.91 -32.03 -10.45
C GLY A 425 -14.47 -30.76 -9.69
N TRP A 426 -14.59 -30.80 -8.35
CA TRP A 426 -14.39 -29.67 -7.42
C TRP A 426 -13.09 -28.86 -7.60
N GLN A 427 -12.01 -29.49 -8.06
CA GLN A 427 -10.66 -28.92 -7.99
C GLN A 427 -10.49 -27.62 -8.81
N SER A 428 -11.14 -27.51 -9.98
CA SER A 428 -11.08 -26.28 -10.80
C SER A 428 -12.24 -25.30 -10.53
N ARG A 429 -13.31 -25.78 -9.87
CA ARG A 429 -14.58 -25.04 -9.75
C ARG A 429 -14.77 -24.36 -8.39
N LEU A 430 -14.00 -24.72 -7.36
CA LEU A 430 -14.12 -24.17 -6.02
C LEU A 430 -14.12 -22.63 -6.00
N ASN A 431 -13.15 -22.00 -6.67
CA ASN A 431 -13.07 -20.54 -6.71
C ASN A 431 -14.27 -19.90 -7.43
N THR A 432 -14.83 -20.59 -8.43
CA THR A 432 -16.06 -20.12 -9.12
C THR A 432 -17.26 -20.19 -8.19
N VAL A 433 -17.40 -21.28 -7.42
CA VAL A 433 -18.47 -21.43 -6.42
C VAL A 433 -18.34 -20.36 -5.34
N GLN A 434 -17.13 -20.11 -4.84
CA GLN A 434 -16.87 -19.06 -3.86
C GLN A 434 -17.36 -17.68 -4.34
N VAL A 435 -17.10 -17.34 -5.61
CA VAL A 435 -17.50 -16.06 -6.20
C VAL A 435 -19.02 -15.97 -6.39
N LEU A 436 -19.66 -17.07 -6.77
CA LEU A 436 -21.10 -17.09 -7.03
C LEU A 436 -21.96 -17.25 -5.76
N CYS A 437 -21.44 -17.89 -4.72
CA CYS A 437 -22.17 -18.23 -3.50
C CYS A 437 -22.89 -17.04 -2.84
N PRO A 438 -22.29 -15.84 -2.70
CA PRO A 438 -22.99 -14.67 -2.17
C PRO A 438 -24.20 -14.21 -2.98
N PHE A 439 -24.27 -14.58 -4.27
CA PHE A 439 -25.33 -14.18 -5.20
C PHE A 439 -26.37 -15.27 -5.45
N MET A 440 -26.19 -16.46 -4.86
CA MET A 440 -27.15 -17.57 -4.95
C MET A 440 -28.36 -17.33 -4.05
N THR A 441 -29.50 -17.94 -4.42
CA THR A 441 -30.69 -17.98 -3.58
C THR A 441 -30.47 -18.83 -2.34
N GLN A 442 -31.32 -18.65 -1.33
CA GLN A 442 -31.24 -19.43 -0.10
C GLN A 442 -31.35 -20.95 -0.37
N ASP A 443 -32.32 -21.39 -1.16
CA ASP A 443 -32.54 -22.81 -1.49
C ASP A 443 -31.32 -23.44 -2.19
N GLU A 444 -30.66 -22.70 -3.08
CA GLU A 444 -29.44 -23.14 -3.76
C GLU A 444 -28.29 -23.32 -2.75
N ARG A 445 -28.13 -22.39 -1.80
CA ARG A 445 -27.11 -22.49 -0.76
C ARG A 445 -27.39 -23.61 0.24
N GLU A 446 -28.65 -23.84 0.59
CA GLU A 446 -29.06 -24.99 1.42
C GLU A 446 -28.74 -26.33 0.73
N THR A 447 -28.91 -26.40 -0.59
CA THR A 447 -28.50 -27.56 -1.41
C THR A 447 -26.98 -27.76 -1.37
N LEU A 448 -26.20 -26.68 -1.52
CA LEU A 448 -24.74 -26.74 -1.40
C LEU A 448 -24.28 -27.19 -0.01
N VAL A 449 -24.93 -26.71 1.06
CA VAL A 449 -24.67 -27.14 2.43
C VAL A 449 -24.92 -28.64 2.58
N ALA A 450 -26.05 -29.16 2.09
CA ALA A 450 -26.37 -30.58 2.18
C ALA A 450 -25.32 -31.46 1.48
N LEU A 451 -24.88 -31.05 0.28
CA LEU A 451 -23.89 -31.77 -0.52
C LEU A 451 -22.49 -31.70 0.11
N ALA A 452 -22.07 -30.53 0.58
CA ALA A 452 -20.81 -30.34 1.29
C ALA A 452 -20.75 -31.17 2.58
N THR A 453 -21.81 -31.12 3.40
CA THR A 453 -21.92 -31.92 4.62
C THR A 453 -21.85 -33.41 4.30
N SER A 454 -22.57 -33.89 3.28
CA SER A 454 -22.50 -35.31 2.89
C SER A 454 -21.09 -35.73 2.48
N GLY A 455 -20.37 -34.88 1.73
CA GLY A 455 -18.98 -35.13 1.37
C GLY A 455 -18.04 -35.17 2.58
N ILE A 456 -18.23 -34.29 3.56
CA ILE A 456 -17.44 -34.28 4.81
C ILE A 456 -17.68 -35.54 5.63
N ILE A 457 -18.94 -35.94 5.82
CA ILE A 457 -19.28 -37.13 6.60
C ILE A 457 -18.73 -38.40 5.93
N ASN A 458 -18.78 -38.48 4.59
CA ASN A 458 -18.28 -39.60 3.81
C ASN A 458 -16.80 -39.42 3.40
N TRP A 459 -15.98 -38.79 4.25
CA TRP A 459 -14.57 -38.47 3.95
C TRP A 459 -13.69 -39.67 3.58
N ARG A 460 -14.05 -40.90 3.99
CA ARG A 460 -13.31 -42.13 3.63
C ARG A 460 -13.48 -42.53 2.17
N GLU A 461 -14.55 -42.09 1.54
CA GLU A 461 -14.91 -42.42 0.16
C GLU A 461 -14.69 -41.24 -0.79
N THR A 462 -14.30 -40.07 -0.27
CA THR A 462 -14.20 -38.82 -1.03
C THR A 462 -12.81 -38.20 -0.93
N ASP A 463 -12.19 -37.96 -2.09
CA ASP A 463 -10.88 -37.33 -2.15
C ASP A 463 -10.93 -35.79 -2.07
N TYR A 464 -12.10 -35.18 -1.85
CA TYR A 464 -12.35 -33.73 -1.98
C TYR A 464 -12.95 -33.08 -0.72
N VAL A 465 -12.56 -33.59 0.44
CA VAL A 465 -13.01 -33.10 1.76
C VAL A 465 -12.67 -31.62 1.99
N TYR A 466 -11.50 -31.18 1.53
CA TYR A 466 -11.08 -29.77 1.58
C TYR A 466 -12.10 -28.87 0.88
N GLU A 467 -12.46 -29.22 -0.35
CA GLU A 467 -13.35 -28.42 -1.17
C GLU A 467 -14.77 -28.38 -0.58
N CYS A 468 -15.25 -29.50 -0.01
CA CYS A 468 -16.51 -29.55 0.73
C CYS A 468 -16.50 -28.59 1.93
N LEU A 469 -15.44 -28.61 2.74
CA LEU A 469 -15.32 -27.73 3.92
C LEU A 469 -15.29 -26.25 3.51
N ALA A 470 -14.56 -25.93 2.44
CA ALA A 470 -14.51 -24.58 1.89
C ALA A 470 -15.88 -24.09 1.39
N VAL A 471 -16.67 -24.95 0.71
CA VAL A 471 -18.02 -24.58 0.24
C VAL A 471 -19.00 -24.43 1.39
N LEU A 472 -18.94 -25.30 2.41
CA LEU A 472 -19.71 -25.14 3.63
C LEU A 472 -19.43 -23.77 4.27
N LEU A 473 -18.16 -23.39 4.39
CA LEU A 473 -17.77 -22.09 4.93
C LEU A 473 -18.22 -20.92 4.05
N CYS A 474 -18.17 -21.04 2.73
CA CYS A 474 -18.72 -20.03 1.83
C CYS A 474 -20.23 -19.82 2.08
N CYS A 475 -20.99 -20.89 2.28
CA CYS A 475 -22.42 -20.80 2.56
C CYS A 475 -22.70 -20.20 3.95
N LEU A 476 -21.94 -20.59 4.97
CA LEU A 476 -22.05 -20.06 6.34
C LEU A 476 -21.71 -18.57 6.43
N THR A 477 -20.66 -18.13 5.73
CA THR A 477 -20.26 -16.72 5.67
C THR A 477 -21.22 -15.86 4.85
N ALA A 478 -22.04 -16.47 3.99
CA ALA A 478 -23.14 -15.82 3.29
C ALA A 478 -24.47 -15.85 4.09
N ASP A 479 -24.41 -16.12 5.40
CA ASP A 479 -25.55 -16.17 6.33
C ASP A 479 -26.63 -17.21 5.97
N THR A 480 -26.22 -18.35 5.38
CA THR A 480 -27.16 -19.45 5.10
C THR A 480 -27.58 -20.13 6.41
N PRO A 481 -28.89 -20.31 6.68
CA PRO A 481 -29.33 -20.98 7.89
C PRO A 481 -28.98 -22.48 7.83
N VAL A 482 -28.22 -22.95 8.82
CA VAL A 482 -27.85 -24.36 8.95
C VAL A 482 -28.35 -24.89 10.30
N GLN A 483 -28.93 -26.09 10.26
CA GLN A 483 -29.42 -26.78 11.47
C GLN A 483 -28.25 -27.15 12.38
N ASN A 484 -28.45 -27.10 13.70
CA ASN A 484 -27.38 -27.36 14.65
C ASN A 484 -26.86 -28.81 14.50
N GLU A 485 -27.75 -29.78 14.28
CA GLU A 485 -27.41 -31.20 14.10
C GLU A 485 -26.39 -31.40 12.96
N VAL A 486 -26.49 -30.60 11.88
CA VAL A 486 -25.56 -30.63 10.76
C VAL A 486 -24.18 -30.16 11.18
N LEU A 487 -24.08 -29.03 11.90
CA LEU A 487 -22.80 -28.52 12.40
C LEU A 487 -22.17 -29.47 13.43
N GLN A 488 -22.99 -30.06 14.32
CA GLN A 488 -22.56 -31.07 15.30
C GLN A 488 -22.00 -32.33 14.62
N SER A 489 -22.65 -32.82 13.56
CA SER A 489 -22.15 -33.96 12.79
C SER A 489 -20.83 -33.66 12.08
N VAL A 490 -20.69 -32.48 11.47
CA VAL A 490 -19.42 -32.03 10.86
C VAL A 490 -18.30 -31.98 11.90
N LEU A 491 -18.55 -31.40 13.08
CA LEU A 491 -17.58 -31.35 14.18
C LEU A 491 -17.22 -32.75 14.69
N ALA A 492 -18.21 -33.63 14.88
CA ALA A 492 -17.95 -35.01 15.30
C ALA A 492 -17.07 -35.75 14.28
N THR A 493 -17.31 -35.55 12.98
CA THR A 493 -16.46 -36.10 11.92
C THR A 493 -15.04 -35.53 11.95
N MET A 494 -14.89 -34.21 12.16
CA MET A 494 -13.56 -33.61 12.34
C MET A 494 -12.83 -34.16 13.56
N MET A 495 -13.52 -34.38 14.67
CA MET A 495 -12.96 -35.01 15.86
C MET A 495 -12.58 -36.48 15.59
N GLU A 496 -13.33 -37.21 14.77
CA GLU A 496 -12.95 -38.56 14.31
C GLU A 496 -11.63 -38.53 13.53
N TRP A 497 -11.42 -37.52 12.66
CA TRP A 497 -10.16 -37.36 11.92
C TRP A 497 -8.95 -37.27 12.84
N ARG A 498 -9.09 -36.65 14.02
CA ARG A 498 -7.99 -36.58 14.99
C ARG A 498 -7.50 -37.97 15.40
N SER A 499 -8.40 -38.95 15.49
CA SER A 499 -8.07 -40.33 15.86
C SER A 499 -7.66 -41.21 14.67
N SER A 500 -8.21 -40.93 13.47
CA SER A 500 -8.11 -41.82 12.31
C SER A 500 -7.18 -41.31 11.21
N ASN A 501 -6.85 -40.02 11.20
CA ASN A 501 -6.05 -39.35 10.19
C ASN A 501 -5.34 -38.12 10.79
N GLU A 502 -4.56 -38.31 11.86
CA GLU A 502 -3.93 -37.21 12.61
C GLU A 502 -3.04 -36.30 11.73
N THR A 503 -2.45 -36.85 10.67
CA THR A 503 -1.58 -36.10 9.74
C THR A 503 -2.31 -34.94 9.04
N CYS A 504 -3.63 -34.99 8.89
CA CYS A 504 -4.40 -33.88 8.26
C CYS A 504 -4.45 -32.60 9.12
N PHE A 505 -4.10 -32.69 10.41
CA PHE A 505 -4.01 -31.56 11.30
C PHE A 505 -2.64 -30.86 11.27
N LEU A 506 -1.62 -31.51 10.67
CA LEU A 506 -0.26 -31.00 10.59
C LEU A 506 0.34 -30.65 11.97
N PHE A 507 -0.06 -31.38 13.03
CA PHE A 507 0.59 -31.28 14.33
C PHE A 507 2.06 -31.73 14.23
N ASP A 508 2.95 -31.03 14.92
CA ASP A 508 4.40 -31.28 14.95
C ASP A 508 5.06 -31.51 13.57
N SER A 509 4.52 -30.86 12.52
CA SER A 509 4.93 -31.07 11.13
C SER A 509 5.81 -29.91 10.61
N ASP A 510 6.73 -30.22 9.68
CA ASP A 510 7.43 -29.20 8.90
C ASP A 510 6.50 -28.68 7.79
N LEU A 511 6.05 -27.44 7.94
CA LEU A 511 5.13 -26.80 7.00
C LEU A 511 5.75 -26.49 5.64
N SER A 512 7.09 -26.59 5.50
CA SER A 512 7.75 -26.46 4.21
C SER A 512 7.56 -27.69 3.32
N GLU A 513 7.34 -28.87 3.91
CA GLU A 513 7.10 -30.13 3.20
C GLU A 513 5.61 -30.39 2.93
N ALA A 514 4.72 -29.72 3.68
CA ALA A 514 3.27 -29.84 3.54
C ALA A 514 2.78 -29.36 2.17
N THR A 515 1.84 -30.10 1.58
CA THR A 515 1.21 -29.70 0.33
C THR A 515 0.26 -28.51 0.56
N PRO A 516 0.07 -27.63 -0.44
CA PRO A 516 -0.88 -26.52 -0.29
C PRO A 516 -2.32 -26.98 0.00
N ARG A 517 -2.68 -28.21 -0.41
CA ARG A 517 -3.98 -28.79 -0.13
C ARG A 517 -4.14 -29.18 1.35
N GLU A 518 -3.11 -29.77 1.95
CA GLU A 518 -3.11 -30.07 3.39
C GLU A 518 -3.16 -28.78 4.22
N LEU A 519 -2.32 -27.79 3.87
CA LEU A 519 -2.34 -26.47 4.52
C LEU A 519 -3.72 -25.80 4.42
N ASN A 520 -4.34 -25.81 3.24
CA ASN A 520 -5.66 -25.24 3.04
C ASN A 520 -6.75 -26.00 3.83
N LEU A 521 -6.69 -27.33 3.89
CA LEU A 521 -7.62 -28.12 4.69
C LEU A 521 -7.57 -27.69 6.16
N THR A 522 -6.38 -27.63 6.76
CA THR A 522 -6.21 -27.22 8.15
C THR A 522 -6.64 -25.75 8.37
N VAL A 523 -6.38 -24.86 7.40
CA VAL A 523 -6.86 -23.47 7.44
C VAL A 523 -8.39 -23.39 7.43
N GLU A 524 -9.08 -24.17 6.59
CA GLU A 524 -10.55 -24.21 6.59
C GLU A 524 -11.08 -24.81 7.90
N MET A 525 -10.39 -25.78 8.52
CA MET A 525 -10.76 -26.24 9.87
C MET A 525 -10.69 -25.10 10.90
N MET A 526 -9.60 -24.34 10.92
CA MET A 526 -9.45 -23.17 11.82
C MET A 526 -10.54 -22.12 11.59
N ARG A 527 -10.89 -21.86 10.32
CA ARG A 527 -11.94 -20.91 9.93
C ARG A 527 -13.32 -21.37 10.38
N LEU A 528 -13.63 -22.66 10.26
CA LEU A 528 -14.88 -23.21 10.77
C LEU A 528 -14.97 -23.08 12.28
N LEU A 529 -13.91 -23.42 13.01
CA LEU A 529 -13.85 -23.27 14.46
C LEU A 529 -13.99 -21.80 14.89
N SER A 530 -13.34 -20.87 14.19
CA SER A 530 -13.48 -19.42 14.43
C SER A 530 -14.91 -18.93 14.16
N TRP A 531 -15.55 -19.39 13.08
CA TRP A 531 -16.94 -19.05 12.77
C TRP A 531 -17.90 -19.55 13.85
N LEU A 532 -17.71 -20.80 14.33
CA LEU A 532 -18.51 -21.40 15.41
C LEU A 532 -18.39 -20.63 16.72
N VAL A 533 -17.18 -20.24 17.13
CA VAL A 533 -16.96 -19.41 18.34
C VAL A 533 -17.67 -18.06 18.22
N THR A 534 -17.66 -17.46 17.03
CA THR A 534 -18.21 -16.12 16.81
C THR A 534 -19.75 -16.12 16.73
N HIS A 535 -20.35 -17.16 16.13
CA HIS A 535 -21.78 -17.17 15.83
C HIS A 535 -22.59 -18.14 16.70
N ARG A 536 -22.01 -19.28 17.09
CA ARG A 536 -22.68 -20.39 17.79
C ARG A 536 -21.91 -20.94 19.01
N PRO A 537 -21.38 -20.09 19.92
CA PRO A 537 -20.53 -20.56 21.02
C PRO A 537 -21.28 -21.42 22.06
N THR A 538 -22.58 -21.19 22.26
CA THR A 538 -23.40 -21.94 23.22
C THR A 538 -23.80 -23.33 22.73
N ASP A 539 -23.66 -23.58 21.44
CA ASP A 539 -24.05 -24.85 20.82
C ASP A 539 -22.92 -25.90 20.94
N LEU A 540 -21.72 -25.48 21.38
CA LEU A 540 -20.55 -26.33 21.54
C LEU A 540 -20.56 -27.08 22.88
N GLU A 541 -20.38 -28.40 22.82
CA GLU A 541 -20.24 -29.27 23.99
C GLU A 541 -18.84 -29.16 24.64
N SER A 542 -18.69 -29.63 25.87
CA SER A 542 -17.40 -29.59 26.60
C SER A 542 -16.27 -30.24 25.81
N SER A 543 -16.50 -31.42 25.24
CA SER A 543 -15.51 -32.15 24.45
C SER A 543 -15.10 -31.43 23.17
N GLN A 544 -16.00 -30.62 22.59
CA GLN A 544 -15.76 -29.83 21.39
C GLN A 544 -14.96 -28.57 21.70
N TRP A 545 -15.24 -27.93 22.85
CA TRP A 545 -14.40 -26.86 23.39
C TRP A 545 -12.98 -27.34 23.66
N ASP A 546 -12.82 -28.51 24.30
CA ASP A 546 -11.51 -29.11 24.55
C ASP A 546 -10.76 -29.38 23.25
N PHE A 547 -11.43 -29.97 22.26
CA PHE A 547 -10.89 -30.20 20.93
C PHE A 547 -10.42 -28.88 20.29
N LEU A 548 -11.27 -27.86 20.25
CA LEU A 548 -10.97 -26.56 19.65
C LEU A 548 -9.76 -25.91 20.30
N LEU A 549 -9.75 -25.79 21.63
CA LEU A 549 -8.70 -25.10 22.36
C LEU A 549 -7.36 -25.86 22.30
N CYS A 550 -7.38 -27.19 22.40
CA CYS A 550 -6.18 -28.01 22.26
C CYS A 550 -5.62 -27.96 20.84
N SER A 551 -6.48 -28.07 19.81
CA SER A 551 -6.05 -27.98 18.40
C SER A 551 -5.46 -26.61 18.08
N MET A 552 -6.08 -25.53 18.54
CA MET A 552 -5.56 -24.17 18.40
C MET A 552 -4.16 -24.04 19.01
N LEU A 553 -3.95 -24.53 20.24
CA LEU A 553 -2.65 -24.45 20.90
C LEU A 553 -1.60 -25.32 20.20
N ALA A 554 -1.97 -26.51 19.74
CA ALA A 554 -1.08 -27.38 18.97
C ALA A 554 -0.64 -26.73 17.65
N TRP A 555 -1.59 -26.17 16.88
CA TRP A 555 -1.24 -25.40 15.67
C TRP A 555 -0.37 -24.20 15.98
N LEU A 556 -0.53 -23.56 17.14
CA LEU A 556 0.29 -22.43 17.55
C LEU A 556 1.73 -22.86 17.84
N GLU A 557 1.96 -24.00 18.51
CA GLU A 557 3.32 -24.53 18.66
C GLU A 557 3.96 -24.87 17.31
N VAL A 558 3.21 -25.41 16.34
CA VAL A 558 3.73 -25.64 14.98
C VAL A 558 4.19 -24.33 14.31
N THR A 559 3.48 -23.21 14.52
CA THR A 559 3.91 -21.91 13.97
C THR A 559 5.27 -21.45 14.52
N LYS A 560 5.59 -21.75 15.77
CA LYS A 560 6.85 -21.35 16.41
C LYS A 560 8.06 -22.04 15.77
N GLU A 561 7.92 -23.29 15.36
CA GLU A 561 9.00 -24.08 14.76
C GLU A 561 9.20 -23.74 13.28
N ASN A 562 8.15 -23.26 12.60
CA ASN A 562 8.10 -23.08 11.15
C ASN A 562 8.28 -21.62 10.68
N VAL A 563 8.80 -20.73 11.53
CA VAL A 563 8.99 -19.29 11.19
C VAL A 563 9.81 -19.10 9.91
N ARG A 564 10.82 -19.95 9.67
CA ARG A 564 11.66 -19.86 8.45
C ARG A 564 10.90 -20.21 7.17
N SER A 565 9.80 -20.95 7.27
CA SER A 565 8.97 -21.40 6.15
C SER A 565 7.93 -20.35 5.72
N LEU A 566 7.89 -19.19 6.39
CA LEU A 566 7.00 -18.07 6.08
C LEU A 566 7.24 -17.45 4.70
N TRP A 567 8.27 -17.88 3.95
CA TRP A 567 8.40 -17.49 2.55
C TRP A 567 7.26 -18.02 1.67
N ASN A 568 6.63 -19.12 2.09
CA ASN A 568 5.53 -19.76 1.41
C ASN A 568 4.18 -19.07 1.77
N PRO A 569 3.42 -18.53 0.79
CA PRO A 569 2.13 -17.87 1.04
C PRO A 569 1.08 -18.73 1.76
N TRP A 570 1.07 -20.06 1.53
CA TRP A 570 0.15 -20.97 2.22
C TRP A 570 0.54 -21.17 3.69
N VAL A 571 1.84 -21.17 4.00
CA VAL A 571 2.33 -21.18 5.40
C VAL A 571 1.98 -19.85 6.08
N GLN A 572 2.12 -18.71 5.38
CA GLN A 572 1.62 -17.43 5.89
C GLN A 572 0.12 -17.48 6.19
N LEU A 573 -0.68 -18.07 5.29
CA LEU A 573 -2.11 -18.23 5.49
C LEU A 573 -2.45 -19.08 6.71
N PHE A 574 -1.72 -20.17 6.95
CA PHE A 574 -1.84 -21.00 8.15
C PHE A 574 -1.62 -20.17 9.43
N PHE A 575 -0.54 -19.38 9.47
CA PHE A 575 -0.27 -18.51 10.63
C PHE A 575 -1.38 -17.48 10.83
N CYS A 576 -1.83 -16.83 9.75
CA CYS A 576 -2.90 -15.85 9.81
C CYS A 576 -4.22 -16.45 10.32
N ALA A 577 -4.59 -17.64 9.84
CA ALA A 577 -5.81 -18.33 10.25
C ALA A 577 -5.77 -18.71 11.74
N ASN A 578 -4.62 -19.20 12.23
CA ASN A 578 -4.47 -19.53 13.64
C ASN A 578 -4.51 -18.29 14.53
N ALA A 579 -3.81 -17.21 14.14
CA ALA A 579 -3.87 -15.93 14.86
C ALA A 579 -5.29 -15.31 14.85
N ALA A 580 -6.04 -15.47 13.76
CA ALA A 580 -7.43 -15.04 13.68
C ALA A 580 -8.35 -15.88 14.60
N LEU A 581 -8.12 -17.19 14.71
CA LEU A 581 -8.82 -18.05 15.67
C LEU A 581 -8.54 -17.60 17.12
N VAL A 582 -7.27 -17.37 17.47
CA VAL A 582 -6.89 -16.81 18.79
C VAL A 582 -7.56 -15.46 19.03
N THR A 583 -7.62 -14.59 18.01
CA THR A 583 -8.29 -13.29 18.12
C THR A 583 -9.78 -13.46 18.36
N SER A 584 -10.44 -14.38 17.64
CA SER A 584 -11.87 -14.68 17.81
C SER A 584 -12.18 -15.20 19.21
N LEU A 585 -11.35 -16.10 19.73
CA LEU A 585 -11.46 -16.62 21.10
C LEU A 585 -11.28 -15.51 22.14
N ASN A 586 -10.24 -14.68 22.01
CA ASN A 586 -10.03 -13.54 22.91
C ASN A 586 -11.21 -12.56 22.87
N GLN A 587 -11.71 -12.22 21.68
CA GLN A 587 -12.89 -11.36 21.53
C GLN A 587 -14.12 -11.98 22.21
N PHE A 588 -14.37 -13.27 22.01
CA PHE A 588 -15.47 -13.98 22.65
C PHE A 588 -15.39 -13.90 24.18
N PHE A 589 -14.25 -14.30 24.78
CA PHE A 589 -14.11 -14.29 26.24
C PHE A 589 -14.04 -12.89 26.87
N THR A 590 -13.68 -11.86 26.10
CA THR A 590 -13.63 -10.46 26.60
C THR A 590 -14.93 -9.69 26.45
N THR A 591 -15.73 -9.97 25.41
CA THR A 591 -16.93 -9.19 25.07
C THR A 591 -18.24 -9.86 25.48
N SER A 592 -18.22 -11.16 25.74
CA SER A 592 -19.43 -11.94 26.04
C SER A 592 -20.08 -11.51 27.36
N SER A 593 -21.41 -11.43 27.37
CA SER A 593 -22.17 -11.09 28.58
C SER A 593 -22.15 -12.25 29.60
N HIS A 594 -22.34 -11.91 30.87
CA HIS A 594 -22.38 -12.88 31.97
C HIS A 594 -23.44 -13.98 31.75
N ASP A 595 -24.56 -13.67 31.09
CA ASP A 595 -25.63 -14.63 30.77
C ASP A 595 -25.22 -15.69 29.74
N VAL A 596 -24.33 -15.35 28.80
CA VAL A 596 -23.79 -16.29 27.80
C VAL A 596 -22.75 -17.19 28.46
N LEU A 597 -21.86 -16.60 29.29
CA LEU A 597 -20.83 -17.35 30.01
C LEU A 597 -21.42 -18.40 30.96
N GLN A 598 -22.59 -18.15 31.56
CA GLN A 598 -23.29 -19.14 32.40
C GLN A 598 -23.82 -20.37 31.64
N LYS A 599 -24.04 -20.26 30.32
CA LYS A 599 -24.51 -21.38 29.49
C LYS A 599 -23.37 -22.25 28.98
N LEU A 600 -22.12 -21.83 29.16
CA LEU A 600 -20.94 -22.57 28.76
C LEU A 600 -20.58 -23.66 29.78
N PRO A 601 -19.71 -24.63 29.41
CA PRO A 601 -19.13 -25.56 30.38
C PRO A 601 -18.51 -24.81 31.57
N PRO A 602 -18.76 -25.27 32.82
CA PRO A 602 -18.51 -24.47 34.03
C PRO A 602 -17.03 -24.17 34.28
N GLU A 603 -16.11 -25.05 33.83
CA GLU A 603 -14.66 -24.92 34.05
C GLU A 603 -13.96 -24.11 32.95
N LEU A 604 -14.60 -23.94 31.78
CA LEU A 604 -14.00 -23.38 30.57
C LEU A 604 -13.42 -21.98 30.76
N SER A 605 -14.12 -21.09 31.47
CA SER A 605 -13.65 -19.71 31.69
C SER A 605 -12.43 -19.65 32.61
N GLY A 606 -12.36 -20.56 33.58
CA GLY A 606 -11.19 -20.72 34.46
C GLY A 606 -10.01 -21.27 33.69
N GLU A 607 -10.20 -22.37 32.95
CA GLU A 607 -9.17 -22.98 32.10
C GLU A 607 -8.62 -22.02 31.05
N TRP A 608 -9.49 -21.22 30.42
CA TRP A 608 -9.08 -20.20 29.46
C TRP A 608 -8.09 -19.22 30.09
N THR A 609 -8.40 -18.73 31.30
CA THR A 609 -7.59 -17.72 32.00
C THR A 609 -6.30 -18.30 32.57
N ASP A 610 -6.38 -19.48 33.17
CA ASP A 610 -5.30 -20.08 33.95
C ASP A 610 -4.33 -20.91 33.11
N PHE A 611 -4.81 -21.59 32.06
CA PHE A 611 -4.02 -22.49 31.23
C PHE A 611 -3.82 -21.96 29.81
N PHE A 612 -4.89 -21.80 29.03
CA PHE A 612 -4.77 -21.50 27.60
C PHE A 612 -4.15 -20.12 27.34
N THR A 613 -4.53 -19.10 28.10
CA THR A 613 -3.94 -17.76 28.01
C THR A 613 -2.42 -17.79 28.24
N ASP A 614 -1.92 -18.61 29.19
CA ASP A 614 -0.47 -18.76 29.39
C ASP A 614 0.19 -19.46 28.21
N GLY A 615 -0.39 -20.57 27.74
CA GLY A 615 0.11 -21.32 26.59
C GLY A 615 0.22 -20.46 25.33
N ILE A 616 -0.85 -19.72 25.00
CA ILE A 616 -0.93 -18.85 23.82
C ILE A 616 0.18 -17.79 23.85
N TYR A 617 0.26 -17.00 24.93
CA TYR A 617 1.16 -15.85 24.94
C TYR A 617 2.63 -16.23 25.20
N ASN A 618 2.91 -17.40 25.80
CA ASN A 618 4.28 -17.94 25.84
C ASN A 618 4.82 -18.24 24.44
N VAL A 619 3.96 -18.61 23.49
CA VAL A 619 4.34 -18.84 22.09
C VAL A 619 4.31 -17.54 21.29
N MET A 620 3.25 -16.74 21.41
CA MET A 620 3.04 -15.56 20.56
C MET A 620 3.98 -14.39 20.87
N LEU A 621 4.40 -14.18 22.13
CA LEU A 621 5.27 -13.04 22.46
C LEU A 621 6.68 -13.13 21.81
N PRO A 622 7.34 -14.30 21.73
CA PRO A 622 8.60 -14.44 20.99
C PRO A 622 8.48 -14.37 19.46
N LEU A 623 7.31 -14.65 18.87
CA LEU A 623 7.14 -14.78 17.42
C LEU A 623 7.53 -13.53 16.62
N PRO A 624 7.13 -12.29 16.98
CA PRO A 624 7.50 -11.09 16.21
C PRO A 624 9.01 -10.97 16.05
N ILE A 625 9.77 -11.26 17.11
CA ILE A 625 11.23 -11.20 17.11
C ILE A 625 11.82 -12.31 16.26
N SER A 626 11.29 -13.53 16.39
CA SER A 626 11.75 -14.66 15.58
C SER A 626 11.51 -14.42 14.08
N ILE A 627 10.40 -13.75 13.73
CA ILE A 627 10.09 -13.36 12.35
C ILE A 627 11.07 -12.29 11.87
N THR A 628 11.34 -11.24 12.65
CA THR A 628 12.32 -10.21 12.24
C THR A 628 13.74 -10.71 12.16
N ASP A 629 14.10 -11.71 12.97
CA ASP A 629 15.42 -12.37 12.93
C ASP A 629 15.57 -13.24 11.66
N ALA A 630 14.47 -13.86 11.19
CA ALA A 630 14.45 -14.64 9.95
C ALA A 630 14.29 -13.78 8.69
N PHE A 631 13.58 -12.66 8.78
CA PHE A 631 13.28 -11.73 7.69
C PHE A 631 13.64 -10.30 8.09
N SER A 632 14.89 -9.91 7.84
CA SER A 632 15.43 -8.62 8.27
C SER A 632 15.04 -7.44 7.36
N GLU A 633 14.66 -7.70 6.11
CA GLU A 633 14.39 -6.68 5.09
C GLU A 633 12.88 -6.62 4.75
N PRO A 634 12.16 -5.58 5.20
CA PRO A 634 10.72 -5.42 4.95
C PRO A 634 10.35 -5.22 3.47
N ASP A 635 11.30 -4.74 2.66
CA ASP A 635 11.11 -4.50 1.23
C ASP A 635 11.24 -5.79 0.38
N ASP A 636 11.57 -6.93 1.01
CA ASP A 636 11.61 -8.22 0.32
C ASP A 636 10.18 -8.66 -0.08
N PRO A 637 9.93 -9.06 -1.35
CA PRO A 637 8.62 -9.57 -1.78
C PRO A 637 8.10 -10.74 -0.91
N VAL A 638 8.99 -11.48 -0.28
CA VAL A 638 8.70 -12.63 0.56
C VAL A 638 8.36 -12.24 2.01
N PHE A 639 8.65 -11.00 2.42
CA PHE A 639 8.43 -10.52 3.78
C PHE A 639 6.98 -10.81 4.26
N PRO A 640 6.80 -11.44 5.44
CA PRO A 640 5.50 -11.93 5.92
C PRO A 640 4.70 -10.84 6.64
N SER A 641 4.43 -9.72 5.96
CA SER A 641 3.71 -8.58 6.56
C SER A 641 2.30 -8.94 7.04
N ALA A 642 1.60 -9.82 6.32
CA ALA A 642 0.24 -10.26 6.70
C ALA A 642 0.25 -11.05 8.02
N VAL A 643 1.29 -11.87 8.24
CA VAL A 643 1.45 -12.63 9.49
C VAL A 643 1.69 -11.68 10.66
N LEU A 644 2.56 -10.68 10.51
CA LEU A 644 2.78 -9.67 11.54
C LEU A 644 1.50 -8.87 11.86
N GLN A 645 0.65 -8.64 10.87
CA GLN A 645 -0.64 -7.99 11.04
C GLN A 645 -1.62 -8.85 11.86
N SER A 646 -1.83 -10.11 11.47
CA SER A 646 -2.72 -11.03 12.22
C SER A 646 -2.19 -11.35 13.61
N LEU A 647 -0.86 -11.54 13.75
CA LEU A 647 -0.21 -11.72 15.04
C LEU A 647 -0.38 -10.49 15.94
N GLY A 648 -0.27 -9.29 15.35
CA GLY A 648 -0.49 -8.04 16.06
C GLY A 648 -1.90 -7.86 16.60
N GLN A 649 -2.91 -8.27 15.83
CA GLN A 649 -4.30 -8.28 16.28
C GLN A 649 -4.52 -9.20 17.49
N ALA A 650 -3.97 -10.41 17.44
CA ALA A 650 -4.06 -11.35 18.55
C ALA A 650 -3.29 -10.85 19.79
N LEU A 651 -2.09 -10.30 19.59
CA LEU A 651 -1.29 -9.70 20.66
C LEU A 651 -1.93 -8.45 21.28
N ALA A 652 -2.85 -7.80 20.57
CA ALA A 652 -3.69 -6.76 21.13
C ALA A 652 -4.68 -7.26 22.20
N PHE A 653 -4.71 -8.55 22.56
CA PHE A 653 -5.51 -9.03 23.70
C PHE A 653 -4.65 -9.47 24.89
N VAL A 654 -3.31 -9.34 24.82
CA VAL A 654 -2.43 -9.79 25.91
C VAL A 654 -2.75 -9.04 27.21
N PRO A 655 -3.04 -9.76 28.32
CA PRO A 655 -3.22 -9.15 29.63
C PRO A 655 -1.92 -8.54 30.18
N VAL A 656 -2.04 -7.40 30.88
CA VAL A 656 -0.87 -6.70 31.46
C VAL A 656 -0.08 -7.59 32.41
N GLN A 657 -0.75 -8.45 33.20
CA GLN A 657 -0.05 -9.37 34.12
C GLN A 657 0.90 -10.33 33.39
N LYS A 658 0.54 -10.79 32.18
CA LYS A 658 1.36 -11.69 31.37
C LYS A 658 2.55 -10.96 30.73
N LEU A 659 2.39 -9.68 30.40
CA LEU A 659 3.52 -8.86 29.96
C LEU A 659 4.53 -8.62 31.10
N MET A 660 4.05 -8.36 32.31
CA MET A 660 4.90 -8.17 33.49
C MET A 660 5.65 -9.44 33.90
N HIS A 661 5.05 -10.62 33.72
CA HIS A 661 5.62 -11.94 34.05
C HIS A 661 5.92 -12.78 32.80
N ASN A 662 6.55 -12.18 31.80
CA ASN A 662 6.85 -12.87 30.55
C ASN A 662 8.02 -13.86 30.69
N LYS A 663 8.04 -14.88 29.82
CA LYS A 663 9.10 -15.91 29.74
C LYS A 663 10.05 -15.67 28.55
N LEU A 664 10.27 -14.41 28.17
CA LEU A 664 11.17 -14.07 27.06
C LEU A 664 12.63 -14.41 27.42
N ARG A 665 13.46 -14.63 26.39
CA ARG A 665 14.90 -14.86 26.58
C ARG A 665 15.55 -13.61 27.21
N PRO A 666 16.27 -13.74 28.34
CA PRO A 666 16.84 -12.59 29.03
C PRO A 666 17.72 -11.73 28.11
N ARG A 667 17.47 -10.42 28.08
CA ARG A 667 18.16 -9.45 27.23
C ARG A 667 18.54 -8.21 28.04
N PHE A 668 19.72 -8.26 28.68
CA PHE A 668 20.23 -7.17 29.50
C PHE A 668 21.29 -6.35 28.75
N VAL A 669 21.28 -5.03 28.99
CA VAL A 669 22.30 -4.11 28.44
C VAL A 669 23.29 -3.77 29.55
N ALA A 670 24.59 -3.94 29.26
CA ALA A 670 25.64 -3.67 30.24
C ALA A 670 25.62 -2.20 30.71
N GLY A 671 25.66 -1.98 32.02
CA GLY A 671 25.67 -0.64 32.62
C GLY A 671 24.31 0.05 32.72
N GLN A 672 23.22 -0.60 32.28
CA GLN A 672 21.86 -0.07 32.41
C GLN A 672 21.40 -0.13 33.88
N LYS A 673 21.40 1.02 34.58
CA LYS A 673 20.84 1.15 35.92
C LYS A 673 19.31 1.24 35.82
N THR A 674 18.59 0.38 36.53
CA THR A 674 17.12 0.34 36.53
C THR A 674 16.59 -0.28 37.83
N ASN A 675 15.42 0.16 38.28
CA ASN A 675 14.68 -0.47 39.39
C ASN A 675 13.63 -1.47 38.89
N LEU A 676 13.52 -1.64 37.58
CA LEU A 676 12.56 -2.55 36.95
C LEU A 676 12.97 -4.01 37.15
N PRO A 677 12.00 -4.93 37.33
CA PRO A 677 12.28 -6.37 37.36
C PRO A 677 12.91 -6.88 36.05
N ASP A 678 13.73 -7.91 36.16
CA ASP A 678 14.47 -8.53 35.05
C ASP A 678 13.59 -8.89 33.84
N GLY A 679 12.39 -9.42 34.07
CA GLY A 679 11.44 -9.79 33.01
C GLY A 679 10.89 -8.56 32.26
N VAL A 680 10.60 -7.47 32.99
CA VAL A 680 10.13 -6.21 32.40
C VAL A 680 11.26 -5.53 31.63
N GLN A 681 12.48 -5.52 32.17
CA GLN A 681 13.65 -5.00 31.48
C GLN A 681 13.94 -5.77 30.19
N THR A 682 13.86 -7.11 30.24
CA THR A 682 14.03 -7.98 29.06
C THR A 682 13.00 -7.66 27.99
N LEU A 683 11.73 -7.49 28.35
CA LEU A 683 10.66 -7.15 27.42
C LEU A 683 10.93 -5.78 26.75
N LEU A 684 11.26 -4.76 27.55
CA LEU A 684 11.60 -3.43 27.05
C LEU A 684 12.80 -3.43 26.10
N ASN A 685 13.87 -4.15 26.46
CA ASN A 685 15.07 -4.27 25.63
C ASN A 685 14.83 -5.11 24.36
N THR A 686 13.77 -5.92 24.33
CA THR A 686 13.39 -6.74 23.18
C THR A 686 12.49 -5.97 22.21
N PHE A 687 11.47 -5.28 22.73
CA PHE A 687 10.43 -4.63 21.93
C PHE A 687 10.71 -3.17 21.59
N CYS A 688 11.35 -2.36 22.46
CA CYS A 688 11.65 -0.96 22.11
C CYS A 688 12.42 -0.81 20.78
N PRO A 689 13.45 -1.64 20.48
CA PRO A 689 14.12 -1.60 19.17
C PRO A 689 13.21 -1.88 17.97
N GLN A 690 12.13 -2.65 18.15
CA GLN A 690 11.20 -2.98 17.07
C GLN A 690 10.35 -1.78 16.61
N LEU A 691 10.30 -0.70 17.40
CA LEU A 691 9.70 0.57 16.97
C LEU A 691 10.46 1.20 15.79
N LEU A 692 11.73 0.85 15.58
CA LEU A 692 12.55 1.32 14.46
C LEU A 692 12.51 0.41 13.22
N PHE A 693 11.94 -0.78 13.37
CA PHE A 693 11.87 -1.72 12.26
C PHE A 693 10.89 -1.21 11.20
N LYS A 694 11.27 -1.23 9.92
CA LYS A 694 10.54 -0.56 8.82
C LYS A 694 9.31 -1.34 8.35
N ALA A 695 8.55 -1.92 9.28
CA ALA A 695 7.29 -2.60 9.02
C ALA A 695 6.20 -2.06 9.94
N ARG A 696 5.24 -1.31 9.36
CA ARG A 696 4.15 -0.68 10.10
C ARG A 696 3.40 -1.64 11.05
N PRO A 697 2.97 -2.85 10.65
CA PRO A 697 2.24 -3.75 11.54
C PRO A 697 3.02 -4.08 12.82
N LEU A 698 4.35 -4.27 12.70
CA LEU A 698 5.21 -4.54 13.84
C LEU A 698 5.37 -3.32 14.74
N GLN A 699 5.58 -2.12 14.17
CA GLN A 699 5.72 -0.88 14.94
C GLN A 699 4.45 -0.60 15.77
N ILE A 700 3.27 -0.76 15.17
CA ILE A 700 1.98 -0.54 15.85
C ILE A 700 1.72 -1.62 16.92
N THR A 701 2.00 -2.89 16.61
CA THR A 701 1.88 -3.98 17.60
C THR A 701 2.79 -3.74 18.80
N THR A 702 4.05 -3.39 18.54
CA THR A 702 5.05 -3.07 19.56
C THR A 702 4.58 -1.90 20.42
N PHE A 703 4.05 -0.85 19.80
CA PHE A 703 3.48 0.28 20.52
C PHE A 703 2.35 -0.16 21.47
N HIS A 704 1.36 -0.94 21.00
CA HIS A 704 0.24 -1.38 21.84
C HIS A 704 0.67 -2.25 23.02
N LEU A 705 1.65 -3.14 22.82
CA LEU A 705 2.21 -3.97 23.90
C LEU A 705 2.87 -3.09 24.97
N LEU A 706 3.68 -2.12 24.53
CA LEU A 706 4.41 -1.23 25.42
C LEU A 706 3.46 -0.24 26.13
N ASP A 707 2.50 0.34 25.42
CA ASP A 707 1.57 1.36 25.94
C ASP A 707 0.76 0.85 27.14
N ARG A 708 0.37 -0.43 27.11
CA ARG A 708 -0.32 -1.09 28.23
C ARG A 708 0.54 -1.25 29.48
N MET A 709 1.85 -1.36 29.31
CA MET A 709 2.78 -1.51 30.43
C MET A 709 3.23 -0.17 31.00
N MET A 710 3.28 0.89 30.17
CA MET A 710 3.79 2.20 30.57
C MET A 710 3.18 2.74 31.88
N PRO A 711 1.86 2.56 32.17
CA PRO A 711 1.27 3.01 33.43
C PRO A 711 1.78 2.33 34.70
N GLU A 712 2.26 1.08 34.61
CA GLU A 712 2.68 0.28 35.76
C GLU A 712 4.14 0.55 36.16
N LEU A 713 4.96 1.03 35.22
CA LEU A 713 6.40 1.21 35.43
C LEU A 713 6.78 2.22 36.54
N PRO A 714 6.10 3.38 36.69
CA PRO A 714 6.45 4.35 37.73
C PRO A 714 6.35 3.80 39.16
N ALA A 715 5.58 2.73 39.39
CA ALA A 715 5.45 2.13 40.72
C ALA A 715 6.79 1.61 41.27
N PHE A 716 7.69 1.15 40.40
CA PHE A 716 9.00 0.60 40.80
C PHE A 716 10.00 1.67 41.24
N ASP A 717 9.75 2.94 40.95
CA ASP A 717 10.64 4.05 41.29
C ASP A 717 10.22 4.80 42.58
N GLN A 718 9.08 4.46 43.19
CA GLN A 718 8.56 5.19 44.35
C GLN A 718 9.48 5.14 45.58
N ASP A 719 10.14 4.00 45.80
CA ASP A 719 11.01 3.77 46.96
C ASP A 719 12.50 4.05 46.68
N HIS A 720 12.82 4.69 45.54
CA HIS A 720 14.21 4.98 45.18
C HIS A 720 14.85 5.91 46.22
N LYS A 721 15.95 5.44 46.84
CA LYS A 721 16.79 6.26 47.73
C LYS A 721 17.79 7.04 46.90
N PHE A 722 17.77 8.37 47.00
CA PHE A 722 18.76 9.22 46.36
C PHE A 722 20.05 9.24 47.20
N ASP A 723 21.20 9.23 46.53
CA ASP A 723 22.46 9.51 47.20
C ASP A 723 22.51 11.00 47.58
N ASP A 724 22.89 11.29 48.83
CA ASP A 724 22.94 12.65 49.38
C ASP A 724 23.99 13.56 48.70
N GLU A 725 24.80 13.02 47.78
CA GLU A 725 25.90 13.72 47.08
C GLU A 725 25.51 14.30 45.70
N GLU A 726 24.32 13.99 45.14
CA GLU A 726 23.92 14.52 43.83
C GLU A 726 23.29 15.94 43.91
N ASP A 727 23.80 16.87 43.09
CA ASP A 727 23.43 18.29 43.03
C ASP A 727 21.92 18.56 42.86
N GLU A 728 21.28 17.73 42.03
CA GLU A 728 19.85 17.73 41.74
C GLU A 728 19.44 16.30 41.34
N PRO A 729 18.60 15.63 42.14
CA PRO A 729 18.18 14.27 41.84
C PRO A 729 17.37 14.27 40.54
N CYS A 730 17.70 13.35 39.64
CA CYS A 730 16.88 13.07 38.46
C CYS A 730 16.79 11.57 38.28
N LEU A 731 15.66 11.12 37.74
CA LEU A 731 15.49 9.74 37.33
C LEU A 731 15.34 9.71 35.82
N SER A 732 16.01 8.77 35.16
CA SER A 732 15.77 8.54 33.74
C SER A 732 14.49 7.75 33.56
N PRO A 733 13.62 8.11 32.60
CA PRO A 733 12.63 7.17 32.07
C PRO A 733 13.30 5.87 31.57
N PRO A 734 12.53 4.81 31.27
CA PRO A 734 13.09 3.52 30.84
C PRO A 734 14.18 3.68 29.76
N ALA A 735 15.40 3.24 30.08
CA ALA A 735 16.59 3.57 29.29
C ALA A 735 16.53 3.02 27.85
N SER A 736 15.85 1.89 27.63
CA SER A 736 15.60 1.35 26.29
C SER A 736 14.82 2.33 25.42
N LEU A 737 13.75 2.94 25.97
CA LEU A 737 12.93 3.93 25.28
C LEU A 737 13.74 5.20 24.98
N MET A 738 14.53 5.66 25.96
CA MET A 738 15.40 6.82 25.78
C MET A 738 16.46 6.62 24.69
N THR A 739 17.01 5.41 24.56
CA THR A 739 17.97 5.05 23.50
C THR A 739 17.34 5.11 22.10
N ILE A 740 16.08 4.67 21.99
CA ILE A 740 15.35 4.75 20.72
C ILE A 740 15.04 6.19 20.35
N LEU A 741 14.63 7.01 21.32
CA LEU A 741 14.39 8.44 21.10
C LEU A 741 15.64 9.15 20.60
N SER A 742 16.80 8.96 21.24
CA SER A 742 18.04 9.60 20.79
C SER A 742 18.45 9.15 19.39
N THR A 743 18.28 7.86 19.07
CA THR A 743 18.59 7.32 17.73
C THR A 743 17.65 7.90 16.66
N CYS A 744 16.37 8.03 16.98
CA CYS A 744 15.37 8.60 16.07
C CYS A 744 15.58 10.10 15.84
N GLU A 745 15.97 10.85 16.86
CA GLU A 745 16.14 12.31 16.79
C GLU A 745 17.05 12.71 15.63
N ASP A 746 18.23 12.09 15.54
CA ASP A 746 19.22 12.40 14.51
C ASP A 746 18.70 12.01 13.10
N LEU A 747 17.97 10.89 12.99
CA LEU A 747 17.36 10.46 11.73
C LEU A 747 16.25 11.43 11.28
N CYS A 748 15.39 11.86 12.21
CA CYS A 748 14.29 12.77 11.92
C CYS A 748 14.79 14.17 11.53
N GLU A 749 15.84 14.66 12.18
CA GLU A 749 16.48 15.93 11.82
C GLU A 749 17.06 15.89 10.40
N ASN A 750 17.69 14.77 10.02
CA ASN A 750 18.20 14.58 8.66
C ASN A 750 17.07 14.56 7.61
N ILE A 751 16.01 13.79 7.87
CA ILE A 751 14.83 13.69 6.98
C ILE A 751 14.16 15.05 6.78
N LEU A 752 14.08 15.87 7.84
CA LEU A 752 13.36 17.15 7.85
C LEU A 752 14.28 18.38 7.75
N SER A 753 15.54 18.20 7.34
CA SER A 753 16.55 19.26 7.28
C SER A 753 16.17 20.40 6.32
N GLY A 754 15.45 20.09 5.24
CA GLY A 754 14.97 21.07 4.25
C GLY A 754 13.66 21.79 4.60
N VAL A 755 12.98 21.44 5.69
CA VAL A 755 11.66 21.98 6.05
C VAL A 755 11.77 22.94 7.23
N GLN A 756 11.19 24.14 7.10
CA GLN A 756 11.18 25.12 8.19
C GLN A 756 9.98 24.93 9.13
N VAL A 757 10.13 25.37 10.38
CA VAL A 757 9.01 25.43 11.34
C VAL A 757 7.89 26.31 10.80
N GLY A 758 6.68 25.75 10.67
CA GLY A 758 5.52 26.39 10.07
C GLY A 758 5.21 25.94 8.63
N GLU A 759 6.12 25.18 8.00
CA GLU A 759 5.88 24.49 6.72
C GLU A 759 5.49 23.02 6.99
N PHE A 760 4.64 22.46 6.13
CA PHE A 760 4.17 21.08 6.25
C PHE A 760 4.98 20.14 5.36
N ALA A 761 5.66 19.16 5.96
CA ALA A 761 6.38 18.11 5.25
C ALA A 761 5.41 17.05 4.70
N VAL A 762 5.40 16.87 3.37
CA VAL A 762 4.62 15.81 2.72
C VAL A 762 5.45 14.53 2.71
N VAL A 763 5.12 13.60 3.61
CA VAL A 763 5.79 12.29 3.72
C VAL A 763 4.95 11.23 2.99
N GLN A 764 5.59 10.46 2.11
CA GLN A 764 4.93 9.37 1.40
C GLN A 764 4.56 8.24 2.38
N PRO A 765 3.28 7.81 2.45
CA PRO A 765 2.86 6.70 3.29
C PRO A 765 3.68 5.43 3.05
N LEU A 766 4.05 4.73 4.13
CA LEU A 766 4.80 3.47 4.08
C LEU A 766 6.20 3.57 3.45
N SER A 767 6.76 4.77 3.27
CA SER A 767 8.16 4.94 2.89
C SER A 767 9.11 4.67 4.07
N ILE A 768 10.42 4.62 3.80
CA ILE A 768 11.45 4.49 4.83
C ILE A 768 11.37 5.67 5.81
N GLU A 769 11.22 6.88 5.28
CA GLU A 769 11.08 8.11 6.06
C GLU A 769 9.82 8.06 6.95
N TYR A 770 8.71 7.56 6.39
CA TYR A 770 7.47 7.35 7.13
C TYR A 770 7.67 6.42 8.33
N SER A 771 8.32 5.27 8.15
CA SER A 771 8.58 4.32 9.23
C SER A 771 9.47 4.91 10.32
N CYS A 772 10.52 5.66 9.98
CA CYS A 772 11.37 6.31 10.97
C CYS A 772 10.59 7.35 11.80
N LEU A 773 9.83 8.22 11.13
CA LEU A 773 9.01 9.24 11.80
C LEU A 773 7.89 8.62 12.65
N LEU A 774 7.26 7.55 12.16
CA LEU A 774 6.25 6.80 12.91
C LEU A 774 6.85 6.24 14.20
N GLY A 775 7.99 5.55 14.11
CA GLY A 775 8.69 5.00 15.27
C GLY A 775 9.02 6.05 16.33
N TYR A 776 9.50 7.22 15.89
CA TYR A 776 9.80 8.36 16.77
C TYR A 776 8.57 8.88 17.51
N LEU A 777 7.47 9.12 16.79
CA LEU A 777 6.25 9.64 17.38
C LEU A 777 5.57 8.63 18.31
N LEU A 778 5.61 7.33 17.97
CA LEU A 778 5.12 6.26 18.85
C LEU A 778 5.94 6.17 20.14
N ALA A 779 7.28 6.28 20.05
CA ALA A 779 8.14 6.31 21.22
C ALA A 779 7.84 7.50 22.14
N TRP A 780 7.59 8.69 21.58
CA TRP A 780 7.16 9.85 22.35
C TRP A 780 5.78 9.67 22.98
N LYS A 781 4.84 9.05 22.26
CA LYS A 781 3.53 8.74 22.80
C LYS A 781 3.63 7.80 24.01
N LEU A 782 4.47 6.75 23.94
CA LEU A 782 4.75 5.86 25.08
C LEU A 782 5.34 6.63 26.27
N LEU A 783 6.31 7.52 26.00
CA LEU A 783 6.91 8.34 27.03
C LEU A 783 5.85 9.23 27.71
N LEU A 784 4.98 9.88 26.95
CA LEU A 784 3.91 10.71 27.50
C LEU A 784 2.89 9.88 28.30
N THR A 785 2.53 8.66 27.86
CA THR A 785 1.70 7.72 28.65
C THR A 785 2.37 7.40 30.00
N PHE A 786 3.69 7.14 30.01
CA PHE A 786 4.47 6.91 31.23
C PHE A 786 4.46 8.14 32.17
N PHE A 787 4.62 9.35 31.62
CA PHE A 787 4.58 10.60 32.39
C PHE A 787 3.20 10.90 32.99
N LYS A 788 2.13 10.66 32.22
CA LYS A 788 0.75 10.86 32.67
C LYS A 788 0.40 9.97 33.87
N SER A 789 0.85 8.72 33.85
CA SER A 789 0.62 7.75 34.91
C SER A 789 1.57 7.91 36.12
N SER A 790 2.65 8.68 35.97
CA SER A 790 3.61 8.93 37.05
C SER A 790 3.03 9.89 38.11
N PRO A 791 3.20 9.63 39.42
CA PRO A 791 2.91 10.60 40.49
C PRO A 791 3.68 11.93 40.33
N THR A 792 3.14 13.04 40.85
CA THR A 792 3.69 14.40 40.65
C THR A 792 5.15 14.55 41.10
N ASN A 793 5.57 13.86 42.16
CA ASN A 793 6.96 13.87 42.64
C ASN A 793 7.91 13.18 41.66
N LEU A 794 7.54 12.01 41.11
CA LEU A 794 8.37 11.30 40.12
C LEU A 794 8.38 12.04 38.78
N ARG A 795 7.24 12.61 38.37
CA ARG A 795 7.11 13.41 37.15
C ARG A 795 8.10 14.58 37.11
N ALA A 796 8.33 15.23 38.26
CA ALA A 796 9.33 16.30 38.38
C ALA A 796 10.77 15.80 38.15
N LEU A 797 11.12 14.61 38.65
CA LEU A 797 12.44 13.99 38.48
C LEU A 797 12.70 13.56 37.04
N TYR A 798 11.71 12.93 36.39
CA TYR A 798 11.80 12.54 34.98
C TYR A 798 11.85 13.78 34.06
N ALA A 799 11.07 14.82 34.34
CA ALA A 799 11.10 16.08 33.59
C ALA A 799 12.48 16.75 33.68
N GLN A 800 13.15 16.68 34.83
CA GLN A 800 14.51 17.19 34.99
C GLN A 800 15.51 16.43 34.12
N HIS A 801 15.36 15.11 33.97
CA HIS A 801 16.19 14.32 33.06
C HIS A 801 15.98 14.73 31.59
N LEU A 802 14.73 14.87 31.13
CA LEU A 802 14.43 15.33 29.77
C LEU A 802 14.96 16.74 29.49
N LYS A 803 14.96 17.62 30.50
CA LYS A 803 15.53 18.96 30.40
C LYS A 803 17.04 18.92 30.19
N ARG A 804 17.77 18.02 30.85
CA ARG A 804 19.23 17.86 30.68
C ARG A 804 19.60 17.37 29.28
N ASN A 805 18.80 16.47 28.71
CA ASN A 805 19.09 15.88 27.39
C ASN A 805 18.62 16.73 26.21
N THR A 806 17.85 17.80 26.45
CA THR A 806 17.28 18.69 25.41
C THR A 806 16.35 18.01 24.38
N SER A 807 16.01 16.72 24.55
CA SER A 807 15.15 15.94 23.65
C SER A 807 13.80 16.58 23.35
N LEU A 808 13.18 17.23 24.33
CA LEU A 808 11.90 17.92 24.14
C LEU A 808 11.99 19.09 23.13
N ASN A 809 13.14 19.78 23.09
CA ASN A 809 13.35 20.88 22.15
C ASN A 809 13.28 20.37 20.71
N LYS A 810 14.02 19.27 20.43
CA LYS A 810 14.03 18.62 19.11
C LYS A 810 12.65 18.13 18.71
N LEU A 811 11.93 17.46 19.63
CA LEU A 811 10.56 17.01 19.39
C LEU A 811 9.66 18.16 18.92
N LEU A 812 9.61 19.24 19.70
CA LEU A 812 8.69 20.35 19.41
C LEU A 812 8.99 20.98 18.04
N LEU A 813 10.26 21.11 17.66
CA LEU A 813 10.64 21.56 16.33
C LEU A 813 10.18 20.59 15.23
N ILE A 814 10.34 19.28 15.42
CA ILE A 814 9.90 18.25 14.49
C ILE A 814 8.37 18.25 14.33
N LEU A 815 7.62 18.32 15.43
CA LEU A 815 6.15 18.31 15.40
C LEU A 815 5.59 19.44 14.55
N PHE A 816 6.13 20.66 14.65
CA PHE A 816 5.69 21.80 13.85
C PHE A 816 6.12 21.76 12.37
N LYS A 817 6.92 20.77 11.96
CA LYS A 817 7.18 20.44 10.54
C LYS A 817 6.24 19.34 10.02
N LEU A 818 5.66 18.54 10.91
CA LEU A 818 4.78 17.41 10.58
C LEU A 818 3.29 17.70 10.75
N MET A 819 2.93 18.73 11.54
CA MET A 819 1.54 19.16 11.70
C MET A 819 1.09 20.01 10.50
N PRO A 820 -0.10 19.76 9.95
CA PRO A 820 -0.62 20.54 8.83
C PRO A 820 -1.08 21.93 9.31
N GLU A 821 -1.02 22.92 8.41
CA GLU A 821 -1.50 24.27 8.71
C GLU A 821 -2.97 24.30 9.15
N ASN A 822 -3.80 23.43 8.56
CA ASN A 822 -5.19 23.20 8.92
C ASN A 822 -5.42 21.73 9.31
N PRO A 823 -5.49 21.40 10.62
CA PRO A 823 -5.64 20.03 11.14
C PRO A 823 -7.11 19.55 11.12
N VAL A 824 -7.75 19.69 9.96
CA VAL A 824 -9.13 19.25 9.70
C VAL A 824 -9.08 17.99 8.84
N TYR A 825 -10.00 17.05 9.06
CA TYR A 825 -10.09 15.85 8.22
C TYR A 825 -10.39 16.21 6.74
N PRO A 826 -9.66 15.62 5.77
CA PRO A 826 -9.92 15.87 4.36
C PRO A 826 -11.33 15.39 3.98
N GLY A 827 -12.07 16.22 3.24
CA GLY A 827 -13.43 15.91 2.76
C GLY A 827 -14.58 16.47 3.61
N GLN A 828 -14.31 17.24 4.67
CA GLN A 828 -15.34 17.99 5.37
C GLN A 828 -15.65 19.30 4.61
N GLY A 829 -16.84 19.39 4.02
CA GLY A 829 -17.35 20.62 3.43
C GLY A 829 -17.54 21.72 4.48
N THR A 830 -17.41 22.98 4.06
CA THR A 830 -17.38 24.19 4.90
C THR A 830 -18.68 24.48 5.69
N GLU A 831 -19.66 23.57 5.70
CA GLU A 831 -21.04 23.80 6.17
C GLU A 831 -21.43 23.12 7.50
N MET A 832 -20.57 22.29 8.11
CA MET A 832 -20.88 21.70 9.44
C MET A 832 -20.43 22.64 10.58
N LYS A 833 -21.36 22.99 11.49
CA LYS A 833 -21.15 23.91 12.63
C LYS A 833 -20.09 23.47 13.65
N GLU A 834 -19.67 22.21 13.64
CA GLU A 834 -18.57 21.67 14.45
C GLU A 834 -17.65 20.83 13.55
N SER A 835 -16.62 21.44 12.97
CA SER A 835 -15.62 20.73 12.18
C SER A 835 -14.79 19.81 13.08
N LYS A 836 -14.76 18.51 12.79
CA LYS A 836 -13.92 17.56 13.53
C LYS A 836 -12.46 17.82 13.18
N THR A 837 -11.62 17.97 14.20
CA THR A 837 -10.18 18.22 14.05
C THR A 837 -9.37 17.04 14.59
N PHE A 838 -8.08 16.99 14.24
CA PHE A 838 -7.14 16.03 14.83
C PHE A 838 -6.96 16.18 16.35
N PHE A 839 -7.42 17.28 16.96
CA PHE A 839 -7.36 17.52 18.40
C PHE A 839 -8.64 17.13 19.16
N THR A 840 -9.76 16.98 18.45
CA THR A 840 -11.05 16.59 19.05
C THR A 840 -11.34 15.11 18.93
N GLU A 841 -10.75 14.44 17.93
CA GLU A 841 -10.97 13.02 17.63
C GLU A 841 -9.78 12.16 18.09
N THR A 842 -10.07 10.99 18.64
CA THR A 842 -9.05 10.03 19.08
C THR A 842 -8.49 9.26 17.88
N LEU A 843 -7.16 9.22 17.74
CA LEU A 843 -6.50 8.39 16.73
C LEU A 843 -6.58 6.91 17.11
N SER A 844 -7.33 6.13 16.33
CA SER A 844 -7.32 4.66 16.41
C SER A 844 -6.16 4.12 15.56
N LEU A 845 -5.13 3.62 16.22
CA LEU A 845 -3.98 2.96 15.59
C LEU A 845 -4.29 1.48 15.38
N ASP A 846 -5.04 1.16 14.33
CA ASP A 846 -5.34 -0.23 13.99
C ASP A 846 -4.15 -0.88 13.25
N VAL A 847 -3.87 -2.14 13.61
CA VAL A 847 -2.86 -2.96 12.93
C VAL A 847 -3.32 -3.26 11.50
N GLU A 848 -4.63 -3.41 11.26
CA GLU A 848 -5.22 -3.88 10.00
C GLU A 848 -5.48 -2.77 8.97
N LYS A 849 -6.05 -1.65 9.43
CA LYS A 849 -6.65 -0.66 8.53
C LYS A 849 -5.60 0.30 7.96
N SER A 850 -5.33 0.18 6.67
CA SER A 850 -4.49 1.12 5.91
C SER A 850 -5.27 2.30 5.30
N THR A 851 -6.59 2.36 5.52
CA THR A 851 -7.50 3.28 4.84
C THR A 851 -7.23 4.77 5.12
N ASN A 852 -6.53 5.11 6.22
CA ASN A 852 -6.18 6.49 6.60
C ASN A 852 -4.68 6.74 6.83
N VAL A 853 -3.78 5.89 6.32
CA VAL A 853 -2.31 6.00 6.58
C VAL A 853 -1.76 7.38 6.17
N LYS A 854 -2.35 8.03 5.16
CA LYS A 854 -1.98 9.39 4.75
C LYS A 854 -2.13 10.45 5.85
N CYS A 855 -3.11 10.29 6.73
CA CYS A 855 -3.39 11.23 7.83
C CYS A 855 -2.85 10.73 9.18
N GLU A 856 -2.36 9.49 9.25
CA GLU A 856 -1.90 8.84 10.49
C GLU A 856 -0.75 9.62 11.15
N LEU A 857 0.30 9.92 10.39
CA LEU A 857 1.48 10.63 10.90
C LEU A 857 1.18 12.09 11.29
N PRO A 858 0.45 12.89 10.48
CA PRO A 858 -0.03 14.21 10.89
C PRO A 858 -0.92 14.19 12.15
N HIS A 859 -1.87 13.27 12.24
CA HIS A 859 -2.75 13.14 13.40
C HIS A 859 -1.95 12.70 14.64
N LEU A 860 -0.99 11.79 14.49
CA LEU A 860 -0.11 11.38 15.57
C LEU A 860 0.76 12.55 16.05
N ALA A 861 1.30 13.38 15.15
CA ALA A 861 2.04 14.59 15.53
C ALA A 861 1.17 15.57 16.31
N CYS A 862 -0.08 15.81 15.87
CA CYS A 862 -1.04 16.61 16.62
C CYS A 862 -1.35 16.01 18.00
N SER A 863 -1.55 14.70 18.08
CA SER A 863 -1.82 13.99 19.34
C SER A 863 -0.64 14.08 20.30
N VAL A 864 0.60 13.91 19.83
CA VAL A 864 1.81 14.03 20.66
C VAL A 864 1.99 15.48 21.12
N TYR A 865 1.78 16.48 20.26
CA TYR A 865 1.84 17.89 20.66
C TYR A 865 0.80 18.21 21.74
N TYR A 866 -0.43 17.74 21.55
CA TYR A 866 -1.53 17.89 22.49
C TYR A 866 -1.20 17.31 23.86
N SER A 867 -0.78 16.04 23.91
CA SER A 867 -0.36 15.37 25.15
C SER A 867 0.84 16.07 25.80
N THR A 868 1.80 16.56 25.00
CA THR A 868 2.94 17.31 25.54
C THR A 868 2.52 18.61 26.22
N LEU A 869 1.56 19.35 25.64
CA LEU A 869 1.01 20.56 26.25
C LEU A 869 0.20 20.25 27.52
N GLN A 870 -0.48 19.11 27.56
CA GLN A 870 -1.28 18.69 28.70
C GLN A 870 -0.41 18.19 29.87
N ASP A 871 0.55 17.30 29.59
CA ASP A 871 1.30 16.57 30.61
C ASP A 871 2.61 17.28 31.01
N LEU A 872 3.19 18.11 30.12
CA LEU A 872 4.46 18.82 30.33
C LEU A 872 4.39 20.35 30.05
N PRO A 873 3.36 21.07 30.51
CA PRO A 873 3.16 22.48 30.15
C PRO A 873 4.32 23.38 30.57
N ALA A 874 4.93 23.17 31.76
CA ALA A 874 6.01 24.04 32.23
C ALA A 874 7.27 23.91 31.37
N MET A 875 7.57 22.71 30.86
CA MET A 875 8.70 22.51 29.95
C MET A 875 8.44 23.16 28.59
N VAL A 876 7.21 23.06 28.06
CA VAL A 876 6.84 23.72 26.81
C VAL A 876 6.92 25.25 26.94
N ARG A 877 6.50 25.83 28.08
CA ARG A 877 6.67 27.27 28.34
C ARG A 877 8.13 27.69 28.32
N LEU A 878 9.00 26.93 28.99
CA LEU A 878 10.44 27.20 29.02
C LEU A 878 11.04 27.17 27.61
N TRP A 879 10.67 26.17 26.82
CA TRP A 879 11.08 26.05 25.42
C TRP A 879 10.55 27.21 24.57
N TRP A 880 9.27 27.52 24.65
CA TRP A 880 8.62 28.58 23.85
C TRP A 880 9.26 29.95 24.13
N ASN A 881 9.53 30.25 25.41
CA ASN A 881 10.23 31.47 25.81
C ASN A 881 11.69 31.53 25.36
N SER A 882 12.33 30.39 25.08
CA SER A 882 13.69 30.32 24.57
C SER A 882 13.79 30.34 23.04
N GLN A 883 12.66 30.28 22.31
CA GLN A 883 12.66 30.25 20.85
C GLN A 883 12.79 31.65 20.23
N GLU A 884 13.24 31.69 18.98
CA GLU A 884 13.21 32.91 18.17
C GLU A 884 11.78 33.44 17.99
N LYS A 885 11.66 34.75 17.77
CA LYS A 885 10.36 35.43 17.62
C LYS A 885 9.51 34.85 16.49
N ARG A 886 10.14 34.39 15.40
CA ARG A 886 9.45 33.76 14.27
C ARG A 886 8.76 32.46 14.70
N VAL A 887 9.51 31.55 15.32
CA VAL A 887 9.03 30.24 15.77
C VAL A 887 7.98 30.39 16.87
N SER A 888 8.26 31.18 17.90
CA SER A 888 7.32 31.42 19.01
C SER A 888 5.98 32.00 18.55
N THR A 889 5.98 32.89 17.55
CA THR A 889 4.75 33.46 16.96
C THR A 889 3.94 32.41 16.18
N VAL A 890 4.60 31.54 15.41
CA VAL A 890 3.93 30.46 14.66
C VAL A 890 3.27 29.48 15.64
N VAL A 891 4.02 29.05 16.65
CA VAL A 891 3.55 28.18 17.73
C VAL A 891 2.33 28.80 18.41
N GLU A 892 2.44 30.04 18.89
CA GLU A 892 1.36 30.71 19.61
C GLU A 892 0.08 30.84 18.77
N LYS A 893 0.19 31.26 17.51
CA LYS A 893 -0.96 31.37 16.60
C LYS A 893 -1.66 30.03 16.41
N PHE A 894 -0.89 28.96 16.23
CA PHE A 894 -1.43 27.62 16.04
C PHE A 894 -2.12 27.11 17.31
N THR A 895 -1.46 27.25 18.48
CA THR A 895 -1.99 26.81 19.78
C THR A 895 -3.27 27.55 20.15
N VAL A 896 -3.30 28.89 20.02
CA VAL A 896 -4.49 29.72 20.31
C VAL A 896 -5.69 29.29 19.47
N LYS A 897 -5.46 28.98 18.19
CA LYS A 897 -6.53 28.66 17.24
C LYS A 897 -7.12 27.28 17.47
N TYR A 898 -6.30 26.24 17.66
CA TYR A 898 -6.77 24.85 17.63
C TYR A 898 -6.75 24.13 18.99
N ILE A 899 -5.88 24.52 19.93
CA ILE A 899 -5.61 23.72 21.14
C ILE A 899 -6.07 24.42 22.41
N SER A 900 -5.81 25.74 22.55
CA SER A 900 -6.17 26.51 23.75
C SER A 900 -7.66 26.42 24.11
N PRO A 901 -8.63 26.46 23.16
CA PRO A 901 -10.04 26.27 23.49
C PRO A 901 -10.35 24.88 24.06
N VAL A 902 -9.70 23.84 23.54
CA VAL A 902 -9.91 22.44 23.96
C VAL A 902 -9.33 22.20 25.35
N LEU A 903 -8.05 22.52 25.56
CA LEU A 903 -7.38 22.31 26.86
C LEU A 903 -7.97 23.18 27.98
N SER A 904 -8.33 24.44 27.69
CA SER A 904 -8.97 25.29 28.70
C SER A 904 -10.34 24.77 29.10
N ALA A 905 -11.17 24.33 28.14
CA ALA A 905 -12.46 23.73 28.44
C ALA A 905 -12.32 22.44 29.26
N GLN A 906 -11.33 21.59 28.95
CA GLN A 906 -11.06 20.37 29.69
C GLN A 906 -10.60 20.63 31.12
N GLU A 907 -9.65 21.55 31.33
CA GLU A 907 -9.14 21.89 32.67
C GLU A 907 -10.25 22.51 33.56
N ILE A 908 -11.10 23.36 32.98
CA ILE A 908 -12.24 23.93 33.71
C ILE A 908 -13.26 22.83 34.05
N SER A 909 -13.50 21.90 33.11
CA SER A 909 -14.44 20.80 33.32
C SER A 909 -13.94 19.82 34.37
N SER A 910 -12.64 19.53 34.42
CA SER A 910 -12.03 18.65 35.43
C SER A 910 -12.13 19.25 36.84
N VAL A 911 -11.99 20.58 36.97
CA VAL A 911 -12.26 21.32 38.20
C VAL A 911 -13.75 21.24 38.57
N HIS A 912 -14.65 21.39 37.59
CA HIS A 912 -16.10 21.31 37.81
C HIS A 912 -16.60 19.91 38.20
N SER A 913 -15.97 18.83 37.74
CA SER A 913 -16.28 17.49 38.23
C SER A 913 -15.76 17.25 39.65
N SER A 914 -14.73 17.98 40.07
CA SER A 914 -14.06 17.85 41.36
C SER A 914 -14.63 18.77 42.46
N THR A 915 -15.83 19.35 42.25
CA THR A 915 -16.45 20.43 43.05
C THR A 915 -16.89 20.04 44.48
N GLN A 916 -16.29 19.03 45.11
CA GLN A 916 -16.49 18.71 46.53
C GLN A 916 -15.15 18.35 47.18
N MET A 917 -14.47 19.32 47.79
CA MET A 917 -13.27 19.04 48.58
C MET A 917 -13.34 19.66 49.98
N SER A 918 -13.81 18.85 50.94
CA SER A 918 -13.64 19.05 52.39
C SER A 918 -14.38 20.25 53.01
N ASP A 919 -14.57 20.22 54.34
CA ASP A 919 -15.29 21.26 55.07
C ASP A 919 -14.61 22.65 55.04
N SER A 920 -13.30 22.72 54.73
CA SER A 920 -12.50 23.96 54.79
C SER A 920 -12.25 24.66 53.45
N MET A 921 -12.50 24.03 52.29
CA MET A 921 -12.23 24.61 50.98
C MET A 921 -13.34 24.33 49.96
N THR A 922 -13.75 25.33 49.18
CA THR A 922 -14.72 25.16 48.10
C THR A 922 -14.13 25.70 46.80
N VAL A 923 -14.28 24.96 45.71
CA VAL A 923 -13.76 25.35 44.39
C VAL A 923 -14.93 25.47 43.43
N LYS A 924 -14.97 26.52 42.60
CA LYS A 924 -16.00 26.79 41.60
C LYS A 924 -15.36 27.15 40.27
N ALA A 925 -15.78 26.50 39.19
CA ALA A 925 -15.30 26.80 37.84
C ALA A 925 -16.29 27.72 37.09
N ARG A 926 -15.77 28.68 36.32
CA ARG A 926 -16.54 29.58 35.44
C ARG A 926 -16.07 29.43 33.99
N SER A 927 -16.75 28.57 33.25
CA SER A 927 -16.34 28.21 31.88
C SER A 927 -16.31 29.38 30.90
N ALA A 928 -17.27 30.29 30.95
CA ALA A 928 -17.34 31.44 30.04
C ALA A 928 -16.19 32.44 30.25
N ALA A 929 -15.73 32.62 31.49
CA ALA A 929 -14.66 33.56 31.84
C ALA A 929 -13.26 32.89 31.85
N ARG A 930 -13.20 31.56 31.74
CA ARG A 930 -11.99 30.75 31.94
C ARG A 930 -11.34 30.96 33.31
N GLU A 931 -12.17 31.06 34.34
CA GLU A 931 -11.77 31.33 35.73
C GLU A 931 -12.09 30.15 36.64
N VAL A 932 -11.21 29.90 37.62
CA VAL A 932 -11.42 28.99 38.74
C VAL A 932 -11.35 29.79 40.03
N ILE A 933 -12.39 29.70 40.86
CA ILE A 933 -12.49 30.40 42.13
C ILE A 933 -12.36 29.40 43.26
N ALA A 934 -11.38 29.59 44.13
CA ALA A 934 -11.12 28.76 45.30
C ALA A 934 -11.37 29.58 46.56
N THR A 935 -12.28 29.14 47.43
CA THR A 935 -12.60 29.78 48.71
C THR A 935 -12.17 28.87 49.85
N TYR A 936 -11.29 29.34 50.72
CA TYR A 936 -10.86 28.65 51.94
C TYR A 936 -11.44 29.36 53.17
N SER A 937 -12.07 28.62 54.06
CA SER A 937 -12.71 29.15 55.27
C SER A 937 -12.52 28.22 56.47
N VAL A 938 -11.85 28.71 57.51
CA VAL A 938 -11.66 28.02 58.80
C VAL A 938 -11.73 29.07 59.91
N ASP A 939 -12.57 28.86 60.92
CA ASP A 939 -12.82 29.80 62.03
C ASP A 939 -13.12 31.24 61.54
N ASP A 940 -12.40 32.25 62.04
CA ASP A 940 -12.53 33.66 61.64
C ASP A 940 -11.77 34.04 60.35
N ILE A 941 -11.20 33.04 59.65
CA ILE A 941 -10.35 33.25 58.48
C ILE A 941 -11.11 32.93 57.20
N PHE A 942 -11.07 33.85 56.24
CA PHE A 942 -11.71 33.71 54.93
C PHE A 942 -10.76 34.15 53.82
N ILE A 943 -10.55 33.30 52.82
CA ILE A 943 -9.67 33.55 51.68
C ILE A 943 -10.37 33.17 50.38
N GLU A 944 -10.38 34.08 49.41
CA GLU A 944 -10.86 33.81 48.07
C GLU A 944 -9.73 34.05 47.04
N LEU A 945 -9.47 33.03 46.23
CA LEU A 945 -8.50 32.99 45.13
C LEU A 945 -9.24 32.95 43.81
N VAL A 946 -8.77 33.73 42.84
CA VAL A 946 -9.26 33.71 41.45
C VAL A 946 -8.11 33.33 40.53
N ILE A 947 -8.22 32.19 39.85
CA ILE A 947 -7.23 31.69 38.90
C ILE A 947 -7.79 31.86 37.49
N GLN A 948 -7.14 32.66 36.65
CA GLN A 948 -7.58 32.94 35.29
C GLN A 948 -6.63 32.32 34.25
N LEU A 949 -7.19 31.53 33.34
CA LEU A 949 -6.45 30.95 32.22
C LEU A 949 -6.31 31.97 31.07
N PRO A 950 -5.11 32.14 30.49
CA PRO A 950 -4.89 33.07 29.39
C PRO A 950 -5.45 32.56 28.06
N GLN A 951 -5.54 33.44 27.07
CA GLN A 951 -6.05 33.10 25.74
C GLN A 951 -5.20 32.05 25.02
N ASN A 952 -3.89 32.08 25.23
CA ASN A 952 -2.90 31.16 24.67
C ASN A 952 -2.51 30.03 25.64
N TYR A 953 -3.43 29.60 26.52
CA TYR A 953 -3.19 28.47 27.43
C TYR A 953 -2.80 27.18 26.67
N PRO A 954 -1.78 26.41 27.10
CA PRO A 954 -0.95 26.56 28.30
C PRO A 954 0.43 27.21 28.03
N LEU A 955 0.57 28.10 27.03
CA LEU A 955 1.82 28.84 26.78
C LEU A 955 1.96 30.06 27.70
N GLY A 956 0.92 30.92 27.77
CA GLY A 956 0.93 32.11 28.64
C GLY A 956 0.73 31.78 30.11
N SER A 957 1.36 32.54 31.00
CA SER A 957 1.28 32.35 32.46
C SER A 957 -0.14 32.45 32.98
N ILE A 958 -0.50 31.58 33.94
CA ILE A 958 -1.79 31.60 34.63
C ILE A 958 -1.80 32.77 35.61
N ALA A 959 -2.82 33.63 35.52
CA ALA A 959 -2.98 34.74 36.47
C ALA A 959 -3.65 34.24 37.75
N VAL A 960 -3.11 34.64 38.90
CA VAL A 960 -3.66 34.31 40.22
C VAL A 960 -3.93 35.64 40.91
N ASP A 961 -5.20 35.94 41.11
CA ASP A 961 -5.71 37.18 41.70
C ASP A 961 -6.40 36.95 43.05
N SER A 962 -6.47 38.02 43.83
CA SER A 962 -7.11 38.03 45.15
C SER A 962 -8.58 38.42 45.04
N GLY A 963 -9.46 37.58 45.58
CA GLY A 963 -10.84 37.95 45.90
C GLY A 963 -10.96 38.58 47.29
N ARG A 964 -12.03 38.25 48.01
CA ARG A 964 -12.25 38.64 49.42
C ARG A 964 -11.27 37.95 50.39
N ARG A 965 -10.70 38.72 51.32
CA ARG A 965 -9.75 38.24 52.35
C ARG A 965 -10.07 38.78 53.75
N VAL A 966 -10.01 37.93 54.77
CA VAL A 966 -10.20 38.26 56.20
C VAL A 966 -9.25 37.41 57.05
N GLY A 967 -8.57 38.03 58.03
CA GLY A 967 -7.79 37.29 59.05
C GLY A 967 -6.31 37.00 58.74
N ILE A 968 -5.72 37.54 57.66
CA ILE A 968 -4.33 37.24 57.24
C ILE A 968 -3.51 38.51 56.99
N ALA A 969 -2.24 38.52 57.42
CA ALA A 969 -1.31 39.61 57.20
C ALA A 969 -0.90 39.74 55.71
N LEU A 970 -0.74 40.98 55.23
CA LEU A 970 -0.45 41.28 53.81
C LEU A 970 0.80 40.58 53.27
N GLN A 971 1.85 40.43 54.08
CA GLN A 971 3.10 39.79 53.68
C GLN A 971 2.95 38.28 53.51
N GLN A 972 2.24 37.62 54.44
CA GLN A 972 1.96 36.19 54.34
C GLN A 972 1.10 35.89 53.10
N TRP A 973 0.10 36.73 52.85
CA TRP A 973 -0.72 36.65 51.65
C TRP A 973 0.09 36.73 50.35
N ARG A 974 0.99 37.72 50.24
CA ARG A 974 1.87 37.87 49.06
C ARG A 974 2.73 36.62 48.85
N ASN A 975 3.25 36.02 49.93
CA ASN A 975 4.02 34.80 49.85
C ASN A 975 3.17 33.62 49.36
N TRP A 976 1.95 33.46 49.85
CA TRP A 976 1.06 32.38 49.42
C TRP A 976 0.63 32.50 47.96
N MET A 977 0.33 33.72 47.50
CA MET A 977 0.04 33.99 46.09
C MET A 977 1.24 33.70 45.19
N LEU A 978 2.43 34.12 45.61
CA LEU A 978 3.67 33.84 44.90
C LEU A 978 3.91 32.32 44.80
N GLN A 979 3.67 31.56 45.86
CA GLN A 979 3.84 30.11 45.87
C GLN A 979 2.91 29.41 44.88
N LEU A 980 1.62 29.75 44.91
CA LEU A 980 0.64 29.18 43.99
C LEU A 980 0.93 29.57 42.54
N SER A 981 1.23 30.84 42.27
CA SER A 981 1.61 31.32 40.92
C SER A 981 2.89 30.64 40.41
N THR A 982 3.90 30.48 41.27
CA THR A 982 5.15 29.79 40.93
C THR A 982 4.89 28.32 40.60
N TYR A 983 4.05 27.63 41.38
CA TYR A 983 3.68 26.24 41.12
C TYR A 983 2.97 26.11 39.77
N LEU A 984 1.89 26.87 39.56
CA LEU A 984 1.08 26.80 38.33
C LEU A 984 1.85 27.20 37.06
N THR A 985 2.92 27.98 37.20
CA THR A 985 3.75 28.43 36.06
C THR A 985 4.92 27.48 35.78
N HIS A 986 5.54 26.91 36.82
CA HIS A 986 6.82 26.21 36.70
C HIS A 986 6.78 24.72 37.02
N GLN A 987 5.64 24.16 37.45
CA GLN A 987 5.46 22.73 37.70
C GLN A 987 4.50 22.10 36.69
N ASN A 988 4.71 20.82 36.36
CA ASN A 988 3.90 20.05 35.42
C ASN A 988 2.69 19.38 36.11
N GLY A 989 1.85 20.18 36.78
CA GLY A 989 0.70 19.72 37.56
C GLY A 989 -0.61 20.44 37.21
N SER A 990 -1.74 19.85 37.58
CA SER A 990 -3.07 20.43 37.34
C SER A 990 -3.37 21.59 38.30
N ILE A 991 -4.39 22.40 37.98
CA ILE A 991 -4.86 23.47 38.89
C ILE A 991 -5.30 22.88 40.24
N MET A 992 -5.97 21.72 40.21
CA MET A 992 -6.43 21.04 41.43
C MET A 992 -5.27 20.55 42.30
N GLU A 993 -4.21 20.01 41.71
CA GLU A 993 -2.99 19.63 42.45
C GLU A 993 -2.34 20.86 43.11
N GLY A 994 -2.27 21.98 42.39
CA GLY A 994 -1.76 23.25 42.90
C GLY A 994 -2.59 23.80 44.06
N LEU A 995 -3.91 23.78 43.95
CA LEU A 995 -4.83 24.19 45.02
C LEU A 995 -4.73 23.28 46.25
N THR A 996 -4.57 21.97 46.05
CA THR A 996 -4.41 20.99 47.14
C THR A 996 -3.10 21.22 47.89
N LEU A 997 -1.99 21.42 47.16
CA LEU A 997 -0.70 21.75 47.76
C LEU A 997 -0.74 23.09 48.49
N TRP A 998 -1.42 24.08 47.94
CA TRP A 998 -1.62 25.38 48.58
C TRP A 998 -2.41 25.23 49.89
N LYS A 999 -3.54 24.53 49.87
CA LYS A 999 -4.34 24.23 51.07
C LYS A 999 -3.50 23.53 52.16
N ASN A 1000 -2.76 22.50 51.79
CA ASN A 1000 -1.92 21.75 52.76
C ASN A 1000 -0.82 22.62 53.37
N ASN A 1001 -0.23 23.55 52.58
CA ASN A 1001 0.72 24.53 53.11
C ASN A 1001 0.08 25.49 54.11
N VAL A 1002 -1.14 25.96 53.81
CA VAL A 1002 -1.91 26.85 54.69
C VAL A 1002 -2.29 26.12 56.00
N ASP A 1003 -2.82 24.91 55.91
CA ASP A 1003 -3.19 24.07 57.07
C ASP A 1003 -1.96 23.80 57.97
N LYS A 1004 -0.85 23.35 57.39
CA LYS A 1004 0.40 23.10 58.15
C LYS A 1004 0.97 24.35 58.79
N ARG A 1005 0.75 25.52 58.18
CA ARG A 1005 1.17 26.79 58.77
C ARG A 1005 0.33 27.14 60.00
N PHE A 1006 -0.97 26.86 59.97
CA PHE A 1006 -1.87 26.99 61.12
C PHE A 1006 -1.58 25.96 62.22
N GLU A 1007 -1.09 24.76 61.88
CA GLU A 1007 -0.55 23.79 62.84
C GLU A 1007 0.77 24.24 63.51
N GLY A 1008 1.34 25.38 63.11
CA GLY A 1008 2.54 25.96 63.72
C GLY A 1008 3.88 25.52 63.11
N VAL A 1009 3.87 24.83 61.96
CA VAL A 1009 5.10 24.46 61.25
C VAL A 1009 5.72 25.70 60.59
N GLU A 1010 7.02 25.92 60.85
CA GLU A 1010 7.76 27.03 60.23
C GLU A 1010 7.96 26.83 58.72
N ASP A 1011 7.85 27.90 57.95
CA ASP A 1011 8.11 27.95 56.52
C ASP A 1011 9.61 28.04 56.21
N CYS A 1012 10.00 27.56 55.03
CA CYS A 1012 11.37 27.75 54.54
C CYS A 1012 11.60 29.22 54.20
N MET A 1013 12.68 29.82 54.70
CA MET A 1013 12.96 31.24 54.46
C MET A 1013 13.49 31.58 53.05
N ILE A 1014 13.65 30.59 52.15
CA ILE A 1014 14.06 30.80 50.75
C ILE A 1014 12.84 30.78 49.83
N CYS A 1015 12.01 29.74 49.91
CA CYS A 1015 10.82 29.58 49.06
C CYS A 1015 9.52 30.03 49.72
N PHE A 1016 9.56 30.37 51.02
CA PHE A 1016 8.42 30.75 51.86
C PHE A 1016 7.33 29.67 52.03
N SER A 1017 7.55 28.43 51.57
CA SER A 1017 6.62 27.30 51.70
C SER A 1017 6.98 26.38 52.86
N VAL A 1018 5.96 25.71 53.43
CA VAL A 1018 6.15 24.64 54.42
C VAL A 1018 6.47 23.32 53.71
N ILE A 1019 5.75 23.00 52.65
CA ILE A 1019 5.95 21.84 51.78
C ILE A 1019 6.64 22.33 50.51
N HIS A 1020 7.82 21.78 50.20
CA HIS A 1020 8.57 22.17 49.00
C HIS A 1020 7.84 21.74 47.71
N GLY A 1021 7.78 22.63 46.72
CA GLY A 1021 6.94 22.47 45.53
C GLY A 1021 7.31 21.34 44.55
N SER A 1022 8.53 20.80 44.61
CA SER A 1022 8.97 19.72 43.70
C SER A 1022 9.23 18.36 44.37
N ASN A 1023 9.54 18.34 45.67
CA ASN A 1023 9.93 17.11 46.38
C ASN A 1023 9.12 16.89 47.67
N TYR A 1024 8.11 17.72 47.92
CA TYR A 1024 7.14 17.59 49.02
C TYR A 1024 7.76 17.49 50.43
N SER A 1025 9.01 17.92 50.59
CA SER A 1025 9.72 17.86 51.86
C SER A 1025 9.38 19.03 52.79
N LEU A 1026 9.51 18.80 54.10
CA LEU A 1026 9.43 19.84 55.13
C LEU A 1026 10.80 20.50 55.37
N PRO A 1027 10.87 21.76 55.84
CA PRO A 1027 12.12 22.46 56.07
C PRO A 1027 12.81 21.94 57.33
N LYS A 1028 13.65 20.92 57.17
CA LYS A 1028 14.34 20.24 58.28
C LYS A 1028 15.65 20.91 58.70
N LYS A 1029 16.31 21.68 57.82
CA LYS A 1029 17.65 22.25 58.09
C LYS A 1029 17.54 23.61 58.77
N ALA A 1030 18.04 23.76 60.00
CA ALA A 1030 18.02 25.02 60.73
C ALA A 1030 19.42 25.65 60.80
N CYS A 1031 19.52 26.97 60.58
CA CYS A 1031 20.77 27.70 60.76
C CYS A 1031 21.17 27.72 62.24
N ARG A 1032 22.46 27.48 62.55
CA ARG A 1032 22.94 27.47 63.94
C ARG A 1032 22.82 28.82 64.63
N THR A 1033 23.02 29.92 63.88
CA THR A 1033 23.02 31.30 64.37
C THR A 1033 21.60 31.86 64.49
N CYS A 1034 20.85 31.95 63.39
CA CYS A 1034 19.52 32.59 63.40
C CYS A 1034 18.35 31.62 63.68
N LYS A 1035 18.62 30.32 63.82
CA LYS A 1035 17.65 29.23 64.08
C LYS A 1035 16.55 29.03 63.03
N LYS A 1036 16.52 29.85 61.97
CA LYS A 1036 15.54 29.74 60.89
C LYS A 1036 15.73 28.48 60.05
N ARG A 1037 14.60 27.94 59.56
CA ARG A 1037 14.51 26.66 58.84
C ARG A 1037 14.50 26.82 57.32
N PHE A 1038 15.04 25.81 56.66
CA PHE A 1038 15.21 25.74 55.21
C PHE A 1038 14.94 24.32 54.71
N HIS A 1039 14.38 24.20 53.50
CA HIS A 1039 14.44 22.94 52.75
C HIS A 1039 15.88 22.68 52.32
N SER A 1040 16.32 21.42 52.40
CA SER A 1040 17.67 21.03 51.97
C SER A 1040 17.94 21.47 50.52
N ALA A 1041 16.97 21.24 49.62
CA ALA A 1041 17.08 21.60 48.20
C ALA A 1041 17.22 23.12 47.97
N CYS A 1042 16.42 23.95 48.66
CA CYS A 1042 16.52 25.40 48.54
C CYS A 1042 17.88 25.92 49.03
N LEU A 1043 18.34 25.39 50.17
CA LEU A 1043 19.61 25.80 50.77
C LEU A 1043 20.80 25.37 49.92
N TYR A 1044 20.74 24.16 49.34
CA TYR A 1044 21.76 23.66 48.43
C TYR A 1044 21.90 24.56 47.21
N LYS A 1045 20.79 24.82 46.50
CA LYS A 1045 20.75 25.72 45.35
C LYS A 1045 21.28 27.12 45.68
N TRP A 1046 21.01 27.62 46.88
CA TRP A 1046 21.57 28.87 47.38
C TRP A 1046 23.09 28.80 47.51
N PHE A 1047 23.65 27.76 48.13
CA PHE A 1047 25.10 27.61 48.25
C PHE A 1047 25.80 27.51 46.90
N THR A 1048 25.24 26.73 45.97
CA THR A 1048 25.79 26.56 44.63
C THR A 1048 25.76 27.89 43.85
N SER A 1049 24.64 28.62 43.90
CA SER A 1049 24.51 29.90 43.18
C SER A 1049 25.30 31.06 43.81
N SER A 1050 25.46 31.07 45.14
CA SER A 1050 26.23 32.10 45.86
C SER A 1050 27.72 31.78 45.99
N ASN A 1051 28.13 30.57 45.60
CA ASN A 1051 29.48 30.01 45.74
C ASN A 1051 30.03 30.10 47.19
N LYS A 1052 29.14 30.14 48.19
CA LYS A 1052 29.46 30.26 49.62
C LYS A 1052 28.43 29.52 50.46
N SER A 1053 28.88 28.73 51.44
CA SER A 1053 28.04 28.01 52.41
C SER A 1053 27.53 28.90 53.54
N THR A 1054 26.98 30.07 53.20
CA THR A 1054 26.49 31.08 54.16
C THR A 1054 24.97 31.16 54.21
N CYS A 1055 24.41 31.37 55.40
CA CYS A 1055 22.97 31.49 55.58
C CYS A 1055 22.39 32.66 54.77
N PRO A 1056 21.31 32.47 53.98
CA PRO A 1056 20.69 33.55 53.21
C PRO A 1056 20.24 34.75 54.04
N LEU A 1057 19.91 34.53 55.33
CA LEU A 1057 19.38 35.56 56.21
C LEU A 1057 20.47 36.29 57.01
N CYS A 1058 21.29 35.55 57.77
CA CYS A 1058 22.29 36.16 58.65
C CYS A 1058 23.69 36.23 58.04
N ARG A 1059 23.91 35.67 56.84
CA ARG A 1059 25.18 35.64 56.10
C ARG A 1059 26.36 34.96 56.81
N GLU A 1060 26.14 34.41 58.00
CA GLU A 1060 27.11 33.60 58.74
C GLU A 1060 27.30 32.22 58.09
N THR A 1061 28.43 31.56 58.35
CA THR A 1061 28.65 30.17 57.92
C THR A 1061 27.52 29.28 58.43
N PHE A 1062 26.92 28.50 57.54
CA PHE A 1062 25.75 27.70 57.88
C PHE A 1062 26.11 26.48 58.74
N PHE A 1063 27.33 25.96 58.55
CA PHE A 1063 27.90 24.82 59.26
C PHE A 1063 28.66 25.22 60.51
#